data_AF-A0AA97DX74-F1
#
_entry.id   AF-A0AA97DX74-F1
#
_cell.length_a   1.000
_cell.length_b   1.000
_cell.length_c   1.000
_cell.angle_alpha   90.00
_cell.angle_beta   90.00
_cell.angle_gamma   90.00
#
_symmetry.space_group_name_H-M   'P 1'
#
loop_
_entity.id
_entity.type
_entity.pdbx_description
1 polymer ?
#
loop_
_entity_poly.entity_id
_entity_poly.type
_entity_poly.pdbx_seq_one_letter_code
_entity_poly.pdbx_strand_id
1 'polypeptide(L)'
;MSEEKKQQNMPVQKGGAHVAKSGSNVSTVSAQGGSAGADSEASGMPKRNKYADKMNQKKSRLNKGVRIGIGVAVVVLLIALGIFLVLKSRNAGTEETVTQTATASRGMLETYIEGSGSTAAKKREELGRDLKGTVSEVLVEVGDEVKKGDKLVVVNPTETRKELETAEDELADARRGVTDAQAEVTKAQNAVSTAQKRIGKLAITAPFTGKIIPVTDSEGKSTTYHVGQQLSEGEIVGYMVDDSKMKLSLYFSAAYANDIKSGQTATVSVPSAMSSVSGTVSAVESAQKVSAEGVKLFRVVISMDNPGTLTKDMMATATISTSSAGEVYPAESGTLEYSREEAVTVQTGGEIKTLNGLDYYSYSSGATIMTLTSDSAQDELKNAQNTVVTARNGVTNAQKQVQAKQERITELKKLIADSTIKSPIDGVVVSLNAYTEQDVGGTEPLVVVADLNDIIVNADIMSTDVSAVQPGQPAVMTMYTNDGTLTLTGTVESIALEPTQNNNGGQGSMATFPAVIAIDPIEGQSISIGMGVEYQITTASSSDCLMVPSSAIVYAEEGAAVFAKPLVDENGEEIPFSETLPIPEGTEGIPPEFQLVPVETGISDSSNTEILWGIEEGTTVYLSGPQDLYAEMGMGVAVG
;
A
#
# COMPACT_ATOMS: atom_id res chain seq x y z
N MET A 1 -17.07 4.16 39.97
CA MET A 1 -17.48 5.46 39.40
C MET A 1 -17.16 5.44 37.92
N SER A 2 -18.12 5.91 37.11
CA SER A 2 -18.09 6.09 35.65
C SER A 2 -18.26 4.79 34.84
N GLU A 3 -19.50 4.38 34.48
CA GLU A 3 -20.39 4.87 33.41
C GLU A 3 -19.83 4.66 31.99
N GLU A 4 -20.36 3.65 31.27
CA GLU A 4 -20.37 3.69 29.81
C GLU A 4 -21.66 3.09 29.20
N LYS A 5 -22.42 4.02 28.61
CA LYS A 5 -23.25 4.00 27.38
C LYS A 5 -24.41 3.00 27.20
N LYS A 6 -25.60 3.61 27.30
CA LYS A 6 -26.89 3.21 26.75
C LYS A 6 -26.89 3.13 25.22
N GLN A 7 -27.47 2.04 24.71
CA GLN A 7 -28.12 1.93 23.40
C GLN A 7 -29.43 2.73 23.37
N GLN A 8 -29.72 3.41 22.27
CA GLN A 8 -31.08 3.81 21.90
C GLN A 8 -31.23 3.92 20.38
N ASN A 9 -32.43 3.58 19.94
CA ASN A 9 -32.84 3.17 18.61
C ASN A 9 -33.85 4.19 18.03
N MET A 10 -33.79 4.44 16.71
CA MET A 10 -34.82 5.02 15.79
C MET A 10 -35.24 6.51 15.96
N PRO A 11 -35.92 7.18 14.98
CA PRO A 11 -36.48 6.72 13.70
C PRO A 11 -36.21 7.59 12.44
N VAL A 12 -36.61 7.04 11.29
CA VAL A 12 -36.72 7.63 9.94
C VAL A 12 -37.82 8.72 9.88
N GLN A 13 -37.56 9.84 9.19
CA GLN A 13 -38.54 10.89 8.93
C GLN A 13 -38.64 11.24 7.42
N LYS A 14 -39.88 11.38 6.95
CA LYS A 14 -40.31 11.80 5.61
C LYS A 14 -40.38 13.34 5.47
N GLY A 15 -40.20 13.84 4.24
CA GLY A 15 -40.68 15.13 3.70
C GLY A 15 -40.02 15.37 2.33
N GLY A 16 -40.71 15.40 1.19
CA GLY A 16 -41.56 16.50 0.65
C GLY A 16 -40.69 17.44 -0.21
N ALA A 17 -41.00 17.95 -1.41
CA ALA A 17 -42.17 18.01 -2.28
C ALA A 17 -41.76 18.58 -3.68
N HIS A 18 -42.71 18.60 -4.63
CA HIS A 18 -42.88 19.54 -5.77
C HIS A 18 -42.71 19.10 -7.25
N VAL A 19 -43.88 18.85 -7.89
CA VAL A 19 -44.50 19.53 -9.06
C VAL A 19 -43.72 19.72 -10.38
N ALA A 20 -44.25 19.14 -11.48
CA ALA A 20 -44.68 19.78 -12.75
C ALA A 20 -45.07 18.68 -13.78
N LYS A 21 -46.34 18.52 -14.20
CA LYS A 21 -47.14 19.19 -15.26
C LYS A 21 -46.98 18.59 -16.70
N SER A 22 -48.16 18.45 -17.33
CA SER A 22 -48.46 18.25 -18.78
C SER A 22 -48.41 16.78 -19.27
N GLY A 23 -49.50 16.11 -19.66
CA GLY A 23 -50.59 16.48 -20.58
C GLY A 23 -50.21 15.97 -21.98
N SER A 24 -50.94 15.10 -22.69
CA SER A 24 -52.37 15.15 -23.02
C SER A 24 -52.91 13.83 -23.64
N ASN A 25 -54.23 13.68 -23.51
CA ASN A 25 -55.09 12.54 -23.83
C ASN A 25 -55.49 12.34 -25.30
N VAL A 26 -55.97 11.13 -25.53
CA VAL A 26 -56.74 10.57 -26.66
C VAL A 26 -58.25 10.86 -26.53
N SER A 27 -58.94 11.06 -27.67
CA SER A 27 -60.40 10.85 -27.96
C SER A 27 -61.42 11.78 -27.26
N THR A 28 -62.54 12.25 -27.84
CA THR A 28 -63.46 11.75 -28.89
C THR A 28 -64.58 12.79 -29.19
N VAL A 29 -65.24 12.69 -30.37
CA VAL A 29 -66.65 13.08 -30.72
C VAL A 29 -66.93 14.60 -30.86
N SER A 30 -67.45 15.14 -31.97
CA SER A 30 -68.86 15.12 -32.43
C SER A 30 -69.02 15.80 -33.80
N ALA A 31 -70.03 15.40 -34.56
CA ALA A 31 -70.46 15.96 -35.84
C ALA A 31 -71.25 17.29 -35.74
N GLN A 32 -71.16 18.17 -36.75
CA GLN A 32 -72.30 18.80 -37.45
C GLN A 32 -71.87 19.87 -38.48
N GLY A 33 -72.64 19.98 -39.57
CA GLY A 33 -73.04 21.27 -40.14
C GLY A 33 -72.23 21.80 -41.33
N GLY A 34 -72.83 21.74 -42.52
CA GLY A 34 -72.32 22.39 -43.72
C GLY A 34 -72.81 23.83 -43.92
N SER A 35 -72.19 24.53 -44.88
CA SER A 35 -72.77 25.47 -45.87
C SER A 35 -71.58 26.04 -46.67
N ALA A 36 -71.54 25.86 -47.99
CA ALA A 36 -72.02 26.79 -49.02
C ALA A 36 -71.05 27.96 -49.30
N GLY A 37 -70.63 28.05 -50.56
CA GLY A 37 -69.80 29.12 -51.12
C GLY A 37 -69.36 28.74 -52.53
N ALA A 38 -70.25 28.93 -53.50
CA ALA A 38 -70.02 28.76 -54.93
C ALA A 38 -69.56 30.08 -55.56
N ASP A 39 -68.78 29.96 -56.64
CA ASP A 39 -68.75 30.76 -57.88
C ASP A 39 -67.40 30.45 -58.57
N SER A 40 -67.24 30.26 -59.88
CA SER A 40 -68.04 30.66 -61.05
C SER A 40 -67.49 29.93 -62.30
N GLU A 41 -68.38 29.71 -63.27
CA GLU A 41 -68.18 29.71 -64.75
C GLU A 41 -67.14 28.76 -65.42
N ALA A 42 -67.31 28.23 -66.64
CA ALA A 42 -68.43 28.08 -67.56
C ALA A 42 -67.95 27.22 -68.76
N SER A 43 -68.88 26.45 -69.32
CA SER A 43 -69.03 26.08 -70.74
C SER A 43 -68.13 25.01 -71.39
N GLY A 44 -68.79 24.04 -72.05
CA GLY A 44 -68.27 23.39 -73.27
C GLY A 44 -68.39 21.86 -73.40
N MET A 45 -69.61 21.33 -73.58
CA MET A 45 -69.86 19.99 -74.15
C MET A 45 -70.51 20.15 -75.55
N PRO A 46 -70.76 19.09 -76.35
CA PRO A 46 -70.07 17.82 -76.59
C PRO A 46 -70.03 17.47 -78.11
N LYS A 47 -69.50 16.29 -78.52
CA LYS A 47 -69.97 15.64 -79.76
C LYS A 47 -69.87 14.11 -79.73
N ARG A 48 -70.97 13.52 -80.21
CA ARG A 48 -71.33 12.10 -80.32
C ARG A 48 -71.28 11.71 -81.80
N ASN A 49 -70.94 10.45 -82.14
CA ASN A 49 -71.28 9.82 -83.42
C ASN A 49 -71.83 8.40 -83.11
N LYS A 50 -73.09 8.05 -83.41
CA LYS A 50 -73.71 7.68 -84.71
C LYS A 50 -72.97 6.50 -85.36
N TYR A 51 -73.55 5.30 -85.37
CA TYR A 51 -74.39 4.78 -86.46
C TYR A 51 -75.27 3.64 -85.95
N ALA A 52 -76.45 3.53 -86.56
CA ALA A 52 -77.53 2.64 -86.20
C ALA A 52 -77.83 1.69 -87.38
N ASP A 53 -78.22 0.47 -87.01
CA ASP A 53 -79.28 -0.36 -87.59
C ASP A 53 -79.25 -0.96 -89.02
N LYS A 54 -79.62 -2.26 -89.00
CA LYS A 54 -80.23 -3.16 -90.00
C LYS A 54 -79.31 -4.05 -90.85
N MET A 55 -79.45 -5.36 -90.68
CA MET A 55 -79.98 -6.26 -91.73
C MET A 55 -80.50 -7.59 -91.17
N ASN A 56 -81.63 -8.00 -91.72
CA ASN A 56 -82.47 -9.15 -91.39
C ASN A 56 -82.19 -10.29 -92.38
N GLN A 57 -82.06 -11.54 -91.94
CA GLN A 57 -82.53 -12.69 -92.73
C GLN A 57 -82.73 -13.97 -91.90
N LYS A 58 -83.80 -14.66 -92.24
CA LYS A 58 -84.54 -15.69 -91.50
C LYS A 58 -84.23 -17.07 -92.10
N LYS A 59 -83.82 -18.07 -91.31
CA LYS A 59 -83.91 -19.50 -91.68
C LYS A 59 -84.24 -20.42 -90.48
N SER A 60 -85.39 -21.08 -90.60
CA SER A 60 -85.88 -22.35 -90.03
C SER A 60 -85.70 -22.67 -88.53
N ARG A 61 -86.83 -22.87 -87.84
CA ARG A 61 -86.94 -23.26 -86.42
C ARG A 61 -87.08 -24.79 -86.27
N LEU A 62 -86.26 -25.40 -85.41
CA LEU A 62 -86.57 -26.66 -84.71
C LEU A 62 -87.17 -26.35 -83.33
N ASN A 63 -88.07 -27.22 -82.86
CA ASN A 63 -89.00 -27.00 -81.75
C ASN A 63 -88.29 -26.72 -80.40
N LYS A 64 -88.78 -25.72 -79.64
CA LYS A 64 -88.11 -25.20 -78.41
C LYS A 64 -87.90 -26.24 -77.29
N GLY A 65 -88.73 -27.28 -77.21
CA GLY A 65 -88.60 -28.33 -76.18
C GLY A 65 -87.40 -29.27 -76.36
N VAL A 66 -87.00 -29.54 -77.60
CA VAL A 66 -85.91 -30.50 -77.91
C VAL A 66 -84.53 -29.86 -77.71
N ARG A 67 -84.40 -28.53 -77.91
CA ARG A 67 -83.13 -27.80 -77.70
C ARG A 67 -82.78 -27.64 -76.21
N ILE A 68 -83.77 -27.52 -75.35
CA ILE A 68 -83.56 -27.42 -73.89
C ILE A 68 -83.15 -28.80 -73.33
N GLY A 69 -83.78 -29.89 -73.80
CA GLY A 69 -83.41 -31.25 -73.40
C GLY A 69 -81.98 -31.65 -73.81
N ILE A 70 -81.55 -31.33 -75.04
CA ILE A 70 -80.19 -31.63 -75.51
C ILE A 70 -79.15 -30.74 -74.82
N GLY A 71 -79.47 -29.46 -74.54
CA GLY A 71 -78.58 -28.57 -73.80
C GLY A 71 -78.32 -29.03 -72.36
N VAL A 72 -79.34 -29.49 -71.65
CA VAL A 72 -79.20 -30.01 -70.28
C VAL A 72 -78.43 -31.34 -70.27
N ALA A 73 -78.69 -32.23 -71.24
CA ALA A 73 -77.99 -33.50 -71.33
C ALA A 73 -76.47 -33.33 -71.59
N VAL A 74 -76.07 -32.38 -72.44
CA VAL A 74 -74.65 -32.08 -72.71
C VAL A 74 -73.96 -31.46 -71.50
N VAL A 75 -74.64 -30.57 -70.77
CA VAL A 75 -74.08 -29.97 -69.55
C VAL A 75 -73.90 -31.01 -68.44
N VAL A 76 -74.86 -31.92 -68.25
CA VAL A 76 -74.73 -33.01 -67.28
C VAL A 76 -73.62 -34.00 -67.69
N LEU A 77 -73.45 -34.28 -68.99
CA LEU A 77 -72.35 -35.11 -69.49
C LEU A 77 -70.98 -34.46 -69.29
N LEU A 78 -70.85 -33.14 -69.49
CA LEU A 78 -69.61 -32.41 -69.25
C LEU A 78 -69.28 -32.29 -67.75
N ILE A 79 -70.29 -32.16 -66.89
CA ILE A 79 -70.10 -32.17 -65.44
C ILE A 79 -69.71 -33.58 -64.97
N ALA A 80 -70.37 -34.63 -65.48
CA ALA A 80 -70.01 -36.01 -65.17
C ALA A 80 -68.61 -36.37 -65.68
N LEU A 81 -68.20 -35.90 -66.86
CA LEU A 81 -66.86 -36.09 -67.41
C LEU A 81 -65.81 -35.30 -66.62
N GLY A 82 -66.14 -34.08 -66.19
CA GLY A 82 -65.30 -33.26 -65.30
C GLY A 82 -65.10 -33.91 -63.93
N ILE A 83 -66.17 -34.41 -63.32
CA ILE A 83 -66.12 -35.14 -62.05
C ILE A 83 -65.36 -36.47 -62.21
N PHE A 84 -65.55 -37.18 -63.33
CA PHE A 84 -64.84 -38.43 -63.61
C PHE A 84 -63.34 -38.20 -63.86
N LEU A 85 -62.95 -37.13 -64.56
CA LEU A 85 -61.54 -36.76 -64.75
C LEU A 85 -60.89 -36.30 -63.44
N VAL A 86 -61.62 -35.58 -62.58
CA VAL A 86 -61.13 -35.20 -61.24
C VAL A 86 -61.03 -36.40 -60.30
N LEU A 87 -61.95 -37.37 -60.39
CA LEU A 87 -61.88 -38.61 -59.61
C LEU A 87 -60.80 -39.57 -60.11
N LYS A 88 -60.56 -39.64 -61.43
CA LYS A 88 -59.48 -40.46 -62.01
C LYS A 88 -58.10 -39.83 -61.82
N SER A 89 -58.01 -38.51 -61.68
CA SER A 89 -56.79 -37.78 -61.31
C SER A 89 -56.50 -37.81 -59.80
N ARG A 90 -57.37 -38.42 -58.97
CA ARG A 90 -57.18 -38.54 -57.52
C ARG A 90 -56.68 -39.93 -57.06
N ASN A 91 -56.48 -40.88 -57.98
CA ASN A 91 -55.97 -42.22 -57.68
C ASN A 91 -54.73 -42.59 -58.52
N ALA A 92 -53.72 -41.72 -58.50
CA ALA A 92 -52.34 -42.05 -58.89
C ALA A 92 -51.35 -41.00 -58.34
N GLY A 93 -51.52 -40.64 -57.06
CA GLY A 93 -50.45 -40.01 -56.29
C GLY A 93 -49.85 -41.09 -55.42
N THR A 94 -48.87 -41.81 -55.94
CA THR A 94 -47.86 -42.43 -55.07
C THR A 94 -47.19 -41.24 -54.40
N GLU A 95 -47.39 -41.07 -53.10
CA GLU A 95 -46.52 -40.18 -52.33
C GLU A 95 -45.11 -40.79 -52.41
N GLU A 96 -44.30 -40.32 -53.35
CA GLU A 96 -42.86 -40.42 -53.20
C GLU A 96 -42.53 -39.51 -52.02
N THR A 97 -42.39 -40.11 -50.84
CA THR A 97 -41.67 -39.50 -49.72
C THR A 97 -40.31 -39.09 -50.27
N VAL A 98 -40.11 -37.79 -50.53
CA VAL A 98 -38.80 -37.25 -50.88
C VAL A 98 -37.92 -37.48 -49.66
N THR A 99 -37.10 -38.51 -49.71
CA THR A 99 -36.15 -38.87 -48.66
C THR A 99 -35.11 -37.76 -48.58
N GLN A 100 -35.20 -36.95 -47.53
CA GLN A 100 -34.18 -35.94 -47.27
C GLN A 100 -32.92 -36.66 -46.80
N THR A 101 -31.92 -36.72 -47.67
CA THR A 101 -30.64 -37.37 -47.41
C THR A 101 -29.51 -36.37 -47.58
N ALA A 102 -28.42 -36.56 -46.86
CA ALA A 102 -27.16 -35.86 -47.05
C ALA A 102 -26.02 -36.87 -47.18
N THR A 103 -24.90 -36.42 -47.72
CA THR A 103 -23.69 -37.24 -47.80
C THR A 103 -22.71 -36.76 -46.74
N ALA A 104 -22.16 -37.69 -45.98
CA ALA A 104 -21.09 -37.42 -45.04
C ALA A 104 -19.87 -36.93 -45.84
N SER A 105 -19.38 -35.73 -45.53
CA SER A 105 -18.32 -35.07 -46.30
C SER A 105 -17.26 -34.49 -45.37
N ARG A 106 -16.01 -34.43 -45.85
CA ARG A 106 -14.94 -33.81 -45.09
C ARG A 106 -14.90 -32.30 -45.29
N GLY A 107 -14.58 -31.58 -44.22
CA GLY A 107 -14.40 -30.14 -44.28
C GLY A 107 -13.89 -29.56 -42.97
N MET A 108 -14.12 -28.27 -42.79
CA MET A 108 -13.68 -27.52 -41.62
C MET A 108 -14.90 -27.14 -40.81
N LEU A 109 -14.88 -27.48 -39.53
CA LEU A 109 -15.91 -27.10 -38.57
C LEU A 109 -15.28 -26.21 -37.49
N GLU A 110 -15.95 -25.11 -37.18
CA GLU A 110 -15.55 -24.19 -36.12
C GLU A 110 -16.74 -23.87 -35.24
N THR A 111 -16.52 -23.86 -33.93
CA THR A 111 -17.47 -23.30 -32.97
C THR A 111 -16.93 -21.96 -32.52
N TYR A 112 -17.83 -20.98 -32.41
CA TYR A 112 -17.47 -19.65 -31.94
C TYR A 112 -18.49 -19.17 -30.92
N ILE A 113 -18.08 -18.19 -30.13
CA ILE A 113 -18.97 -17.39 -29.31
C ILE A 113 -18.99 -15.96 -29.84
N GLU A 114 -20.12 -15.29 -29.71
CA GLU A 114 -20.31 -13.91 -30.15
C GLU A 114 -20.51 -12.99 -28.95
N GLY A 115 -20.01 -11.76 -29.07
CA GLY A 115 -20.27 -10.74 -28.07
C GLY A 115 -19.91 -9.34 -28.54
N SER A 116 -20.04 -8.39 -27.63
CA SER A 116 -19.72 -6.99 -27.88
C SER A 116 -18.60 -6.52 -26.95
N GLY A 117 -17.74 -5.65 -27.47
CA GLY A 117 -16.69 -5.00 -26.71
C GLY A 117 -16.45 -3.57 -27.19
N SER A 118 -15.37 -2.96 -26.68
CA SER A 118 -14.93 -1.63 -27.09
C SER A 118 -13.43 -1.56 -27.28
N THR A 119 -12.98 -0.78 -28.27
CA THR A 119 -11.55 -0.54 -28.51
C THR A 119 -10.95 0.32 -27.40
N ALA A 120 -9.73 0.00 -26.97
CA ALA A 120 -8.98 0.78 -25.99
C ALA A 120 -7.48 0.73 -26.33
N ALA A 121 -6.75 1.77 -25.97
CA ALA A 121 -5.29 1.74 -26.04
C ALA A 121 -4.76 0.83 -24.93
N LYS A 122 -3.80 -0.04 -25.26
CA LYS A 122 -3.16 -0.92 -24.28
C LYS A 122 -2.41 -0.13 -23.21
N LYS A 123 -1.84 1.01 -23.59
CA LYS A 123 -1.15 1.94 -22.69
C LYS A 123 -1.83 3.30 -22.73
N ARG A 124 -2.26 3.77 -21.56
CA ARG A 124 -2.89 5.07 -21.35
C ARG A 124 -2.46 5.63 -20.00
N GLU A 125 -2.16 6.92 -19.99
CA GLU A 125 -1.68 7.64 -18.82
C GLU A 125 -2.56 8.86 -18.56
N GLU A 126 -3.06 8.97 -17.34
CA GLU A 126 -3.87 10.10 -16.89
C GLU A 126 -3.00 11.05 -16.06
N LEU A 127 -2.80 12.25 -16.57
CA LEU A 127 -1.82 13.19 -16.06
C LEU A 127 -2.49 14.40 -15.40
N GLY A 128 -1.81 14.97 -14.40
CA GLY A 128 -2.25 16.19 -13.71
C GLY A 128 -3.20 15.97 -12.53
N ARG A 129 -3.43 14.72 -12.12
CA ARG A 129 -4.06 14.39 -10.84
C ARG A 129 -3.17 14.87 -9.69
N ASP A 130 -3.79 15.23 -8.56
CA ASP A 130 -3.18 15.74 -7.33
C ASP A 130 -2.46 17.11 -7.44
N LEU A 131 -2.38 17.71 -8.64
CA LEU A 131 -1.85 19.05 -8.83
C LEU A 131 -2.90 20.11 -8.50
N LYS A 132 -2.50 21.07 -7.67
CA LYS A 132 -3.32 22.22 -7.27
C LYS A 132 -2.67 23.52 -7.71
N GLY A 133 -3.46 24.43 -8.26
CA GLY A 133 -2.97 25.73 -8.70
C GLY A 133 -3.73 26.25 -9.91
N THR A 134 -3.16 27.23 -10.58
CA THR A 134 -3.76 27.86 -11.77
C THR A 134 -3.01 27.41 -13.01
N VAL A 135 -3.72 26.96 -14.04
CA VAL A 135 -3.12 26.58 -15.34
C VAL A 135 -2.55 27.84 -16.00
N SER A 136 -1.23 27.88 -16.15
CA SER A 136 -0.52 29.01 -16.77
C SER A 136 -0.37 28.87 -18.29
N GLU A 137 -0.10 27.66 -18.77
CA GLU A 137 0.10 27.38 -20.19
C GLU A 137 -0.44 26.00 -20.54
N VAL A 138 -1.06 25.91 -21.71
CA VAL A 138 -1.47 24.66 -22.37
C VAL A 138 -0.71 24.61 -23.69
N LEU A 139 0.11 23.58 -23.89
CA LEU A 139 1.10 23.50 -24.98
C LEU A 139 0.72 22.51 -26.07
N VAL A 140 -0.37 21.76 -25.90
CA VAL A 140 -0.84 20.70 -26.79
C VAL A 140 -2.34 20.80 -26.98
N GLU A 141 -2.84 20.26 -28.08
CA GLU A 141 -4.25 20.11 -28.40
C GLU A 141 -4.64 18.62 -28.47
N VAL A 142 -5.94 18.33 -28.43
CA VAL A 142 -6.44 16.96 -28.60
C VAL A 142 -6.12 16.49 -30.02
N GLY A 143 -5.48 15.33 -30.13
CA GLY A 143 -5.01 14.76 -31.40
C GLY A 143 -3.52 14.98 -31.69
N ASP A 144 -2.81 15.79 -30.90
CA ASP A 144 -1.36 15.99 -31.08
C ASP A 144 -0.56 14.73 -30.74
N GLU A 145 0.40 14.39 -31.60
CA GLU A 145 1.44 13.39 -31.31
C GLU A 145 2.49 13.97 -30.37
N VAL A 146 2.74 13.28 -29.26
CA VAL A 146 3.68 13.68 -28.21
C VAL A 146 4.69 12.58 -27.94
N LYS A 147 5.93 12.97 -27.68
CA LYS A 147 6.98 12.06 -27.25
C LYS A 147 7.15 12.10 -25.75
N LYS A 148 7.73 11.03 -25.21
CA LYS A 148 8.10 10.95 -23.81
C LYS A 148 9.01 12.12 -23.42
N GLY A 149 8.57 12.88 -22.42
CA GLY A 149 9.25 14.06 -21.89
C GLY A 149 8.72 15.38 -22.43
N ASP A 150 7.88 15.38 -23.47
CA ASP A 150 7.28 16.58 -24.01
C ASP A 150 6.37 17.23 -22.97
N LYS A 151 6.45 18.56 -22.87
CA LYS A 151 5.63 19.35 -21.93
C LYS A 151 4.24 19.52 -22.51
N LEU A 152 3.22 19.25 -21.70
CA LEU A 152 1.82 19.27 -22.13
C LEU A 152 1.09 20.48 -21.53
N VAL A 153 1.18 20.63 -20.21
CA VAL A 153 0.50 21.67 -19.46
C VAL A 153 1.41 22.16 -18.34
N VAL A 154 1.42 23.48 -18.11
CA VAL A 154 2.16 24.10 -17.01
C VAL A 154 1.16 24.68 -16.01
N VAL A 155 1.15 24.13 -14.80
CA VAL A 155 0.37 24.62 -13.67
C VAL A 155 1.27 25.50 -12.80
N ASN A 156 0.72 26.59 -12.28
CA ASN A 156 1.39 27.45 -11.32
C ASN A 156 0.95 27.09 -9.88
N PRO A 157 1.78 26.37 -9.11
CA PRO A 157 1.42 25.84 -7.79
C PRO A 157 1.66 26.88 -6.68
N THR A 158 1.01 28.04 -6.75
CA THR A 158 1.24 29.16 -5.80
C THR A 158 0.99 28.74 -4.35
N GLU A 159 -0.14 28.06 -4.08
CA GLU A 159 -0.47 27.57 -2.73
C GLU A 159 0.53 26.52 -2.24
N THR A 160 0.93 25.57 -3.09
CA THR A 160 1.93 24.55 -2.73
C THR A 160 3.30 25.15 -2.42
N ARG A 161 3.71 26.24 -3.10
CA ARG A 161 4.96 26.95 -2.76
C ARG A 161 4.87 27.63 -1.39
N LYS A 162 3.72 28.20 -1.04
CA LYS A 162 3.48 28.78 0.28
C LYS A 162 3.44 27.71 1.39
N GLU A 163 2.85 26.55 1.11
CA GLU A 163 2.93 25.39 1.99
C GLU A 163 4.38 24.92 2.18
N LEU A 164 5.19 24.94 1.12
CA LEU A 164 6.61 24.58 1.19
C LEU A 164 7.39 25.55 2.10
N GLU A 165 7.19 26.86 1.94
CA GLU A 165 7.82 27.87 2.80
C GLU A 165 7.46 27.64 4.27
N THR A 166 6.17 27.45 4.55
CA THR A 166 5.68 27.13 5.90
C THR A 166 6.31 25.84 6.45
N ALA A 167 6.41 24.80 5.63
CA ALA A 167 7.02 23.53 6.04
C ALA A 167 8.53 23.65 6.30
N GLU A 168 9.24 24.52 5.55
CA GLU A 168 10.67 24.82 5.77
C GLU A 168 10.89 25.57 7.09
N ASP A 169 10.01 26.50 7.45
CA ASP A 169 10.02 27.16 8.77
C ASP A 169 9.75 26.16 9.91
N GLU A 170 8.74 25.30 9.76
CA GLU A 170 8.45 24.23 10.73
C GLU A 170 9.61 23.24 10.89
N LEU A 171 10.34 22.94 9.81
CA LEU A 171 11.56 22.13 9.87
C LEU A 171 12.66 22.84 10.67
N ALA A 172 12.83 24.16 10.48
CA ALA A 172 13.80 24.94 11.24
C ALA A 172 13.48 24.89 12.74
N ASP A 173 12.20 25.02 13.12
CA ASP A 173 11.76 24.90 14.51
C ASP A 173 11.93 23.49 15.07
N ALA A 174 11.62 22.45 14.28
CA ALA A 174 11.85 21.06 14.68
C ALA A 174 13.36 20.79 14.93
N ARG A 175 14.25 21.37 14.12
CA ARG A 175 15.72 21.28 14.33
C ARG A 175 16.18 21.99 15.60
N ARG A 176 15.55 23.13 15.96
CA ARG A 176 15.79 23.76 17.27
C ARG A 176 15.36 22.83 18.40
N GLY A 177 14.22 22.17 18.28
CA GLY A 177 13.76 21.17 19.25
C GLY A 177 14.76 20.03 19.47
N VAL A 178 15.47 19.57 18.44
CA VAL A 178 16.56 18.58 18.59
C VAL A 178 17.73 19.17 19.40
N THR A 179 18.07 20.43 19.14
CA THR A 179 19.16 21.13 19.86
C THR A 179 18.82 21.28 21.34
N ASP A 180 17.59 21.67 21.67
CA ASP A 180 17.11 21.81 23.04
C ASP A 180 17.09 20.44 23.76
N ALA A 181 16.61 19.39 23.09
CA ALA A 181 16.64 18.03 23.64
C ALA A 181 18.08 17.55 23.90
N GLN A 182 19.03 17.90 23.03
CA GLN A 182 20.45 17.57 23.21
C GLN A 182 21.08 18.34 24.39
N ALA A 183 20.65 19.58 24.62
CA ALA A 183 21.05 20.34 25.80
C ALA A 183 20.56 19.67 27.10
N GLU A 184 19.34 19.15 27.12
CA GLU A 184 18.82 18.37 28.27
C GLU A 184 19.59 17.06 28.49
N VAL A 185 20.03 16.37 27.43
CA VAL A 185 20.94 15.21 27.57
C VAL A 185 22.25 15.62 28.25
N THR A 186 22.84 16.75 27.83
CA THR A 186 24.09 17.26 28.41
C THR A 186 23.92 17.59 29.90
N LYS A 187 22.81 18.25 30.25
CA LYS A 187 22.45 18.54 31.63
C LYS A 187 22.26 17.27 32.46
N ALA A 188 21.58 16.26 31.92
CA ALA A 188 21.41 14.96 32.59
C ALA A 188 22.75 14.22 32.78
N GLN A 189 23.65 14.28 31.80
CA GLN A 189 25.00 13.72 31.92
C GLN A 189 25.84 14.42 32.99
N ASN A 190 25.72 15.74 33.12
CA ASN A 190 26.37 16.49 34.19
C ASN A 190 25.85 16.08 35.58
N ALA A 191 24.56 15.77 35.70
CA ALA A 191 23.99 15.22 36.93
C ALA A 191 24.59 13.83 37.27
N VAL A 192 24.75 12.95 36.28
CA VAL A 192 25.43 11.65 36.47
C VAL A 192 26.86 11.83 36.96
N SER A 193 27.65 12.70 36.30
CA SER A 193 29.02 13.02 36.71
C SER A 193 29.08 13.55 38.16
N THR A 194 28.11 14.39 38.55
CA THR A 194 28.02 14.93 39.91
C THR A 194 27.70 13.82 40.92
N ALA A 195 26.75 12.94 40.62
CA ALA A 195 26.42 11.80 41.47
C ALA A 195 27.59 10.80 41.60
N GLN A 196 28.31 10.54 40.50
CA GLN A 196 29.53 9.72 40.53
C GLN A 196 30.62 10.32 41.41
N LYS A 197 30.83 11.64 41.34
CA LYS A 197 31.77 12.33 42.23
C LYS A 197 31.37 12.18 43.70
N ARG A 198 30.07 12.26 44.04
CA ARG A 198 29.58 12.02 45.41
C ARG A 198 29.87 10.58 45.87
N ILE A 199 29.69 9.58 45.01
CA ILE A 199 30.06 8.19 45.34
C ILE A 199 31.58 8.06 45.54
N GLY A 200 32.40 8.71 44.72
CA GLY A 200 33.86 8.73 44.90
C GLY A 200 34.29 9.32 46.25
N LYS A 201 33.53 10.29 46.77
CA LYS A 201 33.75 10.92 48.09
C LYS A 201 33.36 10.04 49.28
N LEU A 202 32.74 8.88 49.06
CA LEU A 202 32.51 7.88 50.11
C LEU A 202 33.81 7.16 50.52
N ALA A 203 34.87 7.24 49.71
CA ALA A 203 36.20 6.78 50.08
C ALA A 203 36.96 7.91 50.79
N ILE A 204 37.20 7.73 52.08
CA ILE A 204 37.98 8.67 52.89
C ILE A 204 39.44 8.27 52.79
N THR A 205 40.26 9.17 52.26
CA THR A 205 41.68 8.93 51.95
C THR A 205 42.60 9.86 52.75
N ALA A 206 43.84 9.43 52.93
CA ALA A 206 44.86 10.21 53.63
C ALA A 206 45.33 11.39 52.76
N PRO A 207 45.24 12.66 53.23
CA PRO A 207 45.65 13.83 52.46
C PRO A 207 47.17 13.88 52.21
N PHE A 208 47.97 13.26 53.09
CA PHE A 208 49.42 13.14 52.96
C PHE A 208 49.92 11.90 53.71
N THR A 209 51.20 11.55 53.53
CA THR A 209 51.82 10.42 54.23
C THR A 209 52.08 10.78 55.69
N GLY A 210 51.58 9.99 56.63
CA GLY A 210 51.70 10.27 58.05
C GLY A 210 50.91 9.30 58.92
N LYS A 211 50.68 9.67 60.18
CA LYS A 211 49.86 8.91 61.13
C LYS A 211 48.50 9.56 61.31
N ILE A 212 47.45 8.76 61.43
CA ILE A 212 46.14 9.25 61.86
C ILE A 212 46.04 9.17 63.38
N ILE A 213 45.62 10.28 64.00
CA ILE A 213 45.33 10.38 65.43
C ILE A 213 43.81 10.50 65.58
N PRO A 214 43.15 9.64 66.37
CA PRO A 214 41.71 9.74 66.60
C PRO A 214 41.36 11.01 67.35
N VAL A 215 40.14 11.52 67.14
CA VAL A 215 39.63 12.66 67.94
C VAL A 215 39.44 12.22 69.39
N THR A 216 39.89 13.03 70.33
CA THR A 216 39.77 12.77 71.77
C THR A 216 38.78 13.75 72.40
N ASP A 217 37.87 13.27 73.23
CA ASP A 217 36.92 14.11 73.95
C ASP A 217 37.58 14.86 75.14
N SER A 218 36.80 15.73 75.81
CA SER A 218 37.27 16.48 76.99
C SER A 218 37.66 15.61 78.19
N GLU A 219 37.30 14.32 78.16
CA GLU A 219 37.61 13.33 79.20
C GLU A 219 38.84 12.47 78.82
N GLY A 220 39.48 12.75 77.67
CA GLY A 220 40.69 12.05 77.24
C GLY A 220 40.41 10.71 76.53
N LYS A 221 39.17 10.43 76.13
CA LYS A 221 38.78 9.19 75.45
C LYS A 221 38.79 9.36 73.93
N SER A 222 39.51 8.47 73.24
CA SER A 222 39.57 8.46 71.78
C SER A 222 38.26 7.96 71.16
N THR A 223 37.86 8.62 70.07
CA THR A 223 36.70 8.25 69.27
C THR A 223 36.99 6.98 68.50
N THR A 224 36.15 5.96 68.68
CA THR A 224 36.26 4.67 68.02
C THR A 224 35.14 4.50 67.00
N TYR A 225 35.47 3.97 65.83
CA TYR A 225 34.53 3.71 64.75
C TYR A 225 34.43 2.22 64.45
N HIS A 226 33.22 1.72 64.23
CA HIS A 226 33.00 0.31 63.90
C HIS A 226 32.34 0.15 62.52
N VAL A 227 32.64 -0.95 61.83
CA VAL A 227 31.94 -1.33 60.59
C VAL A 227 30.44 -1.46 60.89
N GLY A 228 29.61 -0.87 60.02
CA GLY A 228 28.16 -0.77 60.18
C GLY A 228 27.68 0.50 60.89
N GLN A 229 28.57 1.37 61.35
CA GLN A 229 28.20 2.66 61.94
C GLN A 229 27.87 3.70 60.87
N GLN A 230 26.85 4.52 61.11
CA GLN A 230 26.49 5.65 60.25
C GLN A 230 27.34 6.88 60.58
N LEU A 231 27.93 7.52 59.56
CA LEU A 231 28.65 8.78 59.67
C LEU A 231 27.92 9.91 58.93
N SER A 232 27.97 11.11 59.50
CA SER A 232 27.38 12.30 58.90
C SER A 232 28.40 13.08 58.07
N GLU A 233 27.94 13.79 57.04
CA GLU A 233 28.80 14.71 56.29
C GLU A 233 29.36 15.81 57.21
N GLY A 234 30.65 16.10 57.09
CA GLY A 234 31.38 17.06 57.91
C GLY A 234 31.95 16.50 59.22
N GLU A 235 31.63 15.26 59.58
CA GLU A 235 32.16 14.62 60.78
C GLU A 235 33.69 14.43 60.68
N ILE A 236 34.42 14.76 61.75
CA ILE A 236 35.88 14.61 61.81
C ILE A 236 36.21 13.20 62.31
N VAL A 237 36.82 12.40 61.43
CA VAL A 237 37.25 11.03 61.73
C VAL A 237 38.52 11.01 62.58
N GLY A 238 39.42 11.96 62.34
CA GLY A 238 40.71 12.05 63.02
C GLY A 238 41.58 13.14 62.40
N TYR A 239 42.77 13.32 62.96
CA TYR A 239 43.78 14.25 62.47
C TYR A 239 44.93 13.46 61.86
N MET A 240 45.18 13.70 60.57
CA MET A 240 46.41 13.21 59.94
C MET A 240 47.55 14.13 60.31
N VAL A 241 48.63 13.55 60.80
CA VAL A 241 49.82 14.26 61.26
C VAL A 241 51.08 13.70 60.62
N ASP A 242 51.99 14.61 60.27
CA ASP A 242 53.35 14.25 59.85
C ASP A 242 54.27 14.44 61.07
N ASP A 243 54.51 13.33 61.75
CA ASP A 243 55.34 13.24 62.95
C ASP A 243 56.82 12.96 62.63
N SER A 244 57.21 12.85 61.36
CA SER A 244 58.62 12.67 60.97
C SER A 244 59.47 13.89 61.30
N LYS A 245 58.83 15.07 61.31
CA LYS A 245 59.43 16.35 61.67
C LYS A 245 58.53 17.08 62.66
N MET A 246 59.17 17.76 63.62
CA MET A 246 58.50 18.65 64.57
C MET A 246 58.85 20.10 64.26
N LYS A 247 57.93 21.00 64.61
CA LYS A 247 58.11 22.44 64.59
C LYS A 247 58.08 22.96 66.02
N LEU A 248 58.94 23.94 66.30
CA LEU A 248 58.96 24.66 67.55
C LEU A 248 58.96 26.16 67.24
N SER A 249 57.92 26.83 67.73
CA SER A 249 57.77 28.27 67.60
C SER A 249 58.26 28.94 68.88
N LEU A 250 59.30 29.78 68.78
CA LEU A 250 59.86 30.51 69.91
C LEU A 250 59.95 31.99 69.61
N TYR A 251 59.89 32.80 70.66
CA TYR A 251 60.02 34.25 70.55
C TYR A 251 61.40 34.70 71.03
N PHE A 252 62.10 35.45 70.19
CA PHE A 252 63.45 35.97 70.46
C PHE A 252 63.43 37.49 70.54
N SER A 253 64.35 38.07 71.33
CA SER A 253 64.48 39.53 71.47
C SER A 253 64.86 40.19 70.15
N ALA A 254 64.18 41.28 69.78
CA ALA A 254 64.44 42.05 68.56
C ALA A 254 65.88 42.56 68.44
N ALA A 255 66.66 42.58 69.52
CA ALA A 255 68.09 42.86 69.49
C ALA A 255 68.86 41.92 68.55
N TYR A 256 68.41 40.66 68.42
CA TYR A 256 69.04 39.62 67.59
C TYR A 256 68.36 39.44 66.22
N ALA A 257 67.42 40.30 65.85
CA ALA A 257 66.65 40.16 64.62
C ALA A 257 67.51 40.22 63.34
N ASN A 258 68.64 40.93 63.38
CA ASN A 258 69.58 41.00 62.25
C ASN A 258 70.54 39.81 62.20
N ASP A 259 70.73 39.12 63.33
CA ASP A 259 71.67 38.01 63.50
C ASP A 259 71.02 36.65 63.25
N ILE A 260 69.72 36.50 63.57
CA ILE A 260 68.98 35.25 63.35
C ILE A 260 68.42 35.21 61.93
N LYS A 261 68.81 34.19 61.15
CA LYS A 261 68.39 33.98 59.76
C LYS A 261 67.97 32.54 59.51
N SER A 262 67.10 32.33 58.53
CA SER A 262 66.72 30.98 58.08
C SER A 262 67.96 30.19 57.65
N GLY A 263 67.98 28.89 57.97
CA GLY A 263 69.10 27.98 57.71
C GLY A 263 70.13 27.86 58.82
N GLN A 264 70.06 28.67 59.88
CA GLN A 264 70.95 28.52 61.04
C GLN A 264 70.64 27.26 61.84
N THR A 265 71.68 26.68 62.43
CA THR A 265 71.56 25.53 63.33
C THR A 265 71.04 25.97 64.70
N ALA A 266 70.10 25.20 65.23
CA ALA A 266 69.56 25.39 66.57
C ALA A 266 69.67 24.09 67.37
N THR A 267 69.93 24.19 68.67
CA THR A 267 69.89 23.04 69.58
C THR A 267 68.60 23.12 70.39
N VAL A 268 67.64 22.23 70.08
CA VAL A 268 66.36 22.15 70.78
C VAL A 268 66.51 21.27 72.00
N SER A 269 66.16 21.78 73.17
CA SER A 269 66.15 21.06 74.45
C SER A 269 64.72 20.78 74.88
N VAL A 270 64.41 19.50 75.14
CA VAL A 270 63.09 19.03 75.57
C VAL A 270 63.22 18.45 76.98
N PRO A 271 62.97 19.23 78.05
CA PRO A 271 63.26 18.81 79.43
C PRO A 271 62.51 17.55 79.86
N SER A 272 61.27 17.37 79.42
CA SER A 272 60.46 16.18 79.74
C SER A 272 61.05 14.88 79.19
N ALA A 273 61.73 14.95 78.05
CA ALA A 273 62.39 13.81 77.42
C ALA A 273 63.87 13.67 77.82
N MET A 274 64.40 14.59 78.63
CA MET A 274 65.83 14.70 78.98
C MET A 274 66.75 14.63 77.74
N SER A 275 66.28 15.17 76.61
CA SER A 275 66.94 15.05 75.31
C SER A 275 67.20 16.41 74.67
N SER A 276 68.24 16.45 73.83
CA SER A 276 68.51 17.57 72.93
C SER A 276 68.55 17.07 71.48
N VAL A 277 67.92 17.80 70.59
CA VAL A 277 67.78 17.46 69.17
C VAL A 277 68.29 18.63 68.33
N SER A 278 69.04 18.32 67.28
CA SER A 278 69.48 19.32 66.32
C SER A 278 68.29 19.77 65.47
N GLY A 279 68.06 21.08 65.43
CA GLY A 279 67.07 21.73 64.59
C GLY A 279 67.71 22.74 63.65
N THR A 280 66.91 23.25 62.73
CA THR A 280 67.28 24.34 61.82
C THR A 280 66.22 25.42 61.85
N VAL A 281 66.64 26.68 61.78
CA VAL A 281 65.72 27.81 61.69
C VAL A 281 65.02 27.74 60.33
N SER A 282 63.75 27.33 60.32
CA SER A 282 62.97 27.20 59.09
C SER A 282 62.43 28.56 58.63
N ALA A 283 61.98 29.39 59.57
CA ALA A 283 61.43 30.70 59.25
C ALA A 283 61.69 31.70 60.39
N VAL A 284 61.89 32.96 60.00
CA VAL A 284 61.96 34.11 60.92
C VAL A 284 60.79 35.02 60.55
N GLU A 285 59.75 35.03 61.37
CA GLU A 285 58.55 35.81 61.15
C GLU A 285 58.72 37.22 61.72
N SER A 286 58.37 38.24 60.93
CA SER A 286 58.45 39.65 61.36
C SER A 286 57.36 40.07 62.34
N ALA A 287 56.50 39.14 62.77
CA ALA A 287 55.43 39.40 63.73
C ALA A 287 56.04 39.81 65.08
N GLN A 288 55.70 41.02 65.54
CA GLN A 288 56.23 41.58 66.78
C GLN A 288 55.25 41.37 67.94
N LYS A 289 55.71 40.71 69.00
CA LYS A 289 55.02 40.57 70.29
C LYS A 289 55.79 41.39 71.33
N VAL A 290 55.10 42.06 72.25
CA VAL A 290 55.75 42.74 73.39
C VAL A 290 55.67 41.81 74.60
N SER A 291 56.80 41.53 75.24
CA SER A 291 56.85 40.72 76.48
C SER A 291 56.20 41.47 77.65
N ALA A 292 55.94 40.78 78.76
CA ALA A 292 55.40 41.42 79.98
C ALA A 292 56.33 42.50 80.56
N GLU A 293 57.63 42.41 80.23
CA GLU A 293 58.70 43.33 80.62
C GLU A 293 58.95 44.46 79.61
N GLY A 294 58.10 44.59 78.58
CA GLY A 294 58.16 45.68 77.61
C GLY A 294 59.18 45.50 76.47
N VAL A 295 59.74 44.30 76.29
CA VAL A 295 60.71 44.00 75.24
C VAL A 295 60.01 43.56 73.95
N LYS A 296 60.45 44.09 72.80
CA LYS A 296 59.97 43.63 71.49
C LYS A 296 60.57 42.26 71.15
N LEU A 297 59.71 41.31 70.83
CA LEU A 297 60.05 39.95 70.44
C LEU A 297 59.60 39.67 69.00
N PHE A 298 60.33 38.81 68.29
CA PHE A 298 59.92 38.28 66.98
C PHE A 298 59.88 36.75 67.02
N ARG A 299 59.01 36.15 66.20
CA ARG A 299 58.80 34.69 66.20
C ARG A 299 59.77 34.00 65.25
N VAL A 300 60.42 32.95 65.75
CA VAL A 300 61.30 32.08 64.99
C VAL A 300 60.73 30.67 65.03
N VAL A 301 60.57 30.07 63.86
CA VAL A 301 60.13 28.69 63.71
C VAL A 301 61.35 27.83 63.45
N ILE A 302 61.56 26.83 64.30
CA ILE A 302 62.64 25.87 64.22
C ILE A 302 62.03 24.53 63.82
N SER A 303 62.57 23.91 62.78
CA SER A 303 62.20 22.56 62.35
C SER A 303 63.27 21.56 62.75
N MET A 304 62.86 20.41 63.25
CA MET A 304 63.75 19.33 63.69
C MET A 304 63.20 17.98 63.27
N ASP A 305 64.07 17.01 63.04
CA ASP A 305 63.66 15.62 62.81
C ASP A 305 63.20 15.00 64.12
N ASN A 306 62.11 14.22 64.07
CA ASN A 306 61.62 13.51 65.25
C ASN A 306 62.31 12.15 65.36
N PRO A 307 63.11 11.90 66.42
CA PRO A 307 63.71 10.58 66.67
C PRO A 307 62.67 9.51 67.07
N GLY A 308 61.38 9.86 67.17
CA GLY A 308 60.27 8.99 67.49
C GLY A 308 59.77 9.10 68.94
N THR A 309 60.43 9.90 69.76
CA THR A 309 60.07 10.12 71.18
C THR A 309 59.42 11.47 71.46
N LEU A 310 59.42 12.39 70.48
CA LEU A 310 58.82 13.71 70.63
C LEU A 310 57.34 13.66 70.26
N THR A 311 56.49 14.28 71.09
CA THR A 311 55.06 14.44 70.82
C THR A 311 54.69 15.92 70.80
N LYS A 312 53.53 16.23 70.22
CA LYS A 312 52.90 17.55 70.33
C LYS A 312 52.71 17.94 71.81
N ASP A 313 52.70 19.24 72.08
CA ASP A 313 52.51 19.87 73.40
C ASP A 313 53.63 19.63 74.42
N MET A 314 54.67 18.84 74.09
CA MET A 314 55.89 18.81 74.89
C MET A 314 56.52 20.20 74.92
N MET A 315 56.80 20.71 76.12
CA MET A 315 57.47 21.98 76.30
C MET A 315 58.94 21.87 75.88
N ALA A 316 59.41 22.79 75.05
CA ALA A 316 60.77 22.81 74.53
C ALA A 316 61.30 24.25 74.47
N THR A 317 62.63 24.37 74.57
CA THR A 317 63.37 25.61 74.30
C THR A 317 64.44 25.32 73.27
N ALA A 318 65.03 26.34 72.64
CA ALA A 318 66.10 26.12 71.69
C ALA A 318 67.11 27.26 71.70
N THR A 319 68.40 26.93 71.64
CA THR A 319 69.46 27.90 71.44
C THR A 319 69.81 27.99 69.95
N ILE A 320 69.99 29.20 69.44
CA ILE A 320 70.41 29.42 68.04
C ILE A 320 71.87 29.86 68.05
N SER A 321 72.72 29.14 67.32
CA SER A 321 74.13 29.52 67.18
C SER A 321 74.27 30.61 66.11
N THR A 322 74.66 31.81 66.53
CA THR A 322 74.93 32.95 65.63
C THR A 322 76.43 33.21 65.53
N SER A 323 76.90 33.65 64.37
CA SER A 323 78.32 33.96 64.14
C SER A 323 78.79 35.23 64.84
N SER A 324 77.89 36.14 65.19
CA SER A 324 78.15 37.46 65.78
C SER A 324 77.88 37.55 67.29
N ALA A 325 76.84 36.87 67.79
CA ALA A 325 76.36 37.00 69.17
C ALA A 325 76.49 35.71 70.01
N GLY A 326 77.08 34.65 69.46
CA GLY A 326 77.19 33.35 70.12
C GLY A 326 75.83 32.63 70.20
N GLU A 327 75.59 31.91 71.29
CA GLU A 327 74.30 31.24 71.53
C GLU A 327 73.23 32.23 71.96
N VAL A 328 72.18 32.35 71.15
CA VAL A 328 71.03 33.21 71.45
C VAL A 328 69.92 32.36 72.05
N TYR A 329 69.39 32.83 73.19
CA TYR A 329 68.32 32.18 73.95
C TYR A 329 66.98 32.85 73.65
N PRO A 330 65.88 32.07 73.64
CA PRO A 330 64.54 32.61 73.46
C PRO A 330 64.07 33.28 74.75
N ALA A 331 63.12 34.20 74.64
CA ALA A 331 62.53 34.89 75.78
C ALA A 331 61.60 33.98 76.61
N GLU A 332 60.99 32.98 75.97
CA GLU A 332 60.07 32.03 76.59
C GLU A 332 60.22 30.64 75.96
N SER A 333 59.85 29.60 76.71
CA SER A 333 59.69 28.24 76.18
C SER A 333 58.46 28.16 75.29
N GLY A 334 58.50 27.27 74.29
CA GLY A 334 57.37 26.98 73.41
C GLY A 334 56.91 25.54 73.57
N THR A 335 55.90 25.16 72.80
CA THR A 335 55.44 23.78 72.66
C THR A 335 55.82 23.22 71.30
N LEU A 336 56.10 21.91 71.25
CA LEU A 336 56.29 21.21 69.99
C LEU A 336 54.95 21.06 69.25
N GLU A 337 54.99 21.30 67.95
CA GLU A 337 53.87 21.12 67.02
C GLU A 337 54.30 20.13 65.93
N TYR A 338 53.34 19.39 65.36
CA TYR A 338 53.62 18.56 64.19
C TYR A 338 54.00 19.42 62.98
N SER A 339 54.81 18.87 62.07
CA SER A 339 55.20 19.60 60.86
C SER A 339 54.00 19.95 59.96
N ARG A 340 53.03 19.03 59.89
CA ARG A 340 51.74 19.21 59.22
C ARG A 340 50.67 18.46 60.00
N GLU A 341 49.52 19.08 60.17
CA GLU A 341 48.34 18.51 60.83
C GLU A 341 47.10 18.93 60.04
N GLU A 342 46.25 17.98 59.66
CA GLU A 342 45.06 18.23 58.87
C GLU A 342 43.93 17.30 59.32
N ALA A 343 42.72 17.86 59.51
CA ALA A 343 41.55 17.07 59.88
C ALA A 343 41.06 16.23 58.69
N VAL A 344 40.88 14.93 58.91
CA VAL A 344 40.24 14.02 57.97
C VAL A 344 38.74 14.04 58.22
N THR A 345 37.97 14.55 57.27
CA THR A 345 36.52 14.73 57.40
C THR A 345 35.74 13.86 56.41
N VAL A 346 34.53 13.48 56.82
CA VAL A 346 33.57 12.77 55.98
C VAL A 346 33.00 13.74 54.94
N GLN A 347 33.33 13.54 53.66
CA GLN A 347 32.87 14.41 52.58
C GLN A 347 31.46 14.07 52.08
N THR A 348 30.96 12.86 52.37
CA THR A 348 29.61 12.42 52.03
C THR A 348 29.21 11.37 53.06
N GLY A 349 28.08 11.58 53.73
CA GLY A 349 27.60 10.67 54.78
C GLY A 349 27.22 9.28 54.26
N GLY A 350 27.37 8.28 55.12
CA GLY A 350 27.11 6.88 54.78
C GLY A 350 27.46 5.93 55.92
N GLU A 351 27.20 4.64 55.69
CA GLU A 351 27.52 3.56 56.61
C GLU A 351 28.95 3.06 56.36
N ILE A 352 29.73 2.83 57.43
CA ILE A 352 31.10 2.33 57.32
C ILE A 352 31.09 0.89 56.80
N LYS A 353 31.67 0.69 55.60
CA LYS A 353 31.83 -0.63 54.99
C LYS A 353 33.18 -1.25 55.31
N THR A 354 34.25 -0.48 55.20
CA THR A 354 35.61 -0.93 55.53
C THR A 354 36.34 0.10 56.36
N LEU A 355 37.15 -0.36 57.30
CA LEU A 355 37.98 0.45 58.16
C LEU A 355 39.38 -0.15 58.24
N ASN A 356 40.41 0.62 57.85
CA ASN A 356 41.79 0.13 57.75
C ASN A 356 42.66 0.48 58.99
N GLY A 357 42.04 0.97 60.06
CA GLY A 357 42.69 1.32 61.34
C GLY A 357 42.82 2.84 61.57
N LEU A 358 42.57 3.29 62.80
CA LEU A 358 42.57 4.71 63.18
C LEU A 358 43.47 5.05 64.37
N ASP A 359 43.76 4.10 65.25
CA ASP A 359 44.60 4.35 66.42
C ASP A 359 46.08 4.36 66.01
N TYR A 360 46.61 5.55 65.71
CA TYR A 360 48.02 5.79 65.39
C TYR A 360 48.54 5.02 64.15
N TYR A 361 47.63 4.61 63.27
CA TYR A 361 47.99 3.87 62.05
C TYR A 361 48.68 4.78 61.04
N SER A 362 49.68 4.25 60.33
CA SER A 362 50.44 5.00 59.32
C SER A 362 49.86 4.77 57.92
N TYR A 363 49.59 5.86 57.21
CA TYR A 363 49.06 5.83 55.85
C TYR A 363 50.02 6.53 54.88
N SER A 364 50.09 6.02 53.65
CA SER A 364 50.68 6.75 52.53
C SER A 364 49.69 7.76 51.97
N SER A 365 50.17 8.85 51.35
CA SER A 365 49.30 9.82 50.68
C SER A 365 48.38 9.12 49.66
N GLY A 366 47.08 9.45 49.72
CA GLY A 366 46.04 8.86 48.88
C GLY A 366 45.57 7.46 49.32
N ALA A 367 46.17 6.86 50.35
CA ALA A 367 45.71 5.57 50.86
C ALA A 367 44.34 5.70 51.52
N THR A 368 43.47 4.72 51.29
CA THR A 368 42.12 4.68 51.85
C THR A 368 42.15 4.34 53.34
N ILE A 369 41.61 5.23 54.17
CA ILE A 369 41.45 5.06 55.61
C ILE A 369 40.19 4.27 55.90
N MET A 370 39.07 4.68 55.29
CA MET A 370 37.79 3.98 55.38
C MET A 370 36.97 4.16 54.11
N THR A 371 36.08 3.22 53.84
CA THR A 371 35.07 3.35 52.76
C THR A 371 33.68 3.30 53.35
N LEU A 372 32.84 4.21 52.87
CA LEU A 372 31.43 4.28 53.21
C LEU A 372 30.57 3.69 52.09
N THR A 373 29.37 3.22 52.44
CA THR A 373 28.30 2.91 51.51
C THR A 373 27.11 3.82 51.79
N SER A 374 26.39 4.21 50.74
CA SER A 374 25.24 5.12 50.88
C SER A 374 24.21 4.79 49.81
N ASP A 375 23.09 4.22 50.24
CA ASP A 375 21.98 3.87 49.36
C ASP A 375 21.40 5.12 48.68
N SER A 376 21.33 6.25 49.41
CA SER A 376 20.87 7.52 48.84
C SER A 376 21.78 8.01 47.72
N ALA A 377 23.10 7.90 47.85
CA ALA A 377 24.04 8.26 46.79
C ALA A 377 23.93 7.32 45.57
N GLN A 378 23.66 6.03 45.80
CA GLN A 378 23.44 5.06 44.73
C GLN A 378 22.12 5.31 43.99
N ASP A 379 21.04 5.61 44.72
CA ASP A 379 19.73 5.95 44.16
C ASP A 379 19.79 7.25 43.38
N GLU A 380 20.50 8.27 43.86
CA GLU A 380 20.75 9.50 43.09
C GLU A 380 21.46 9.20 41.76
N LEU A 381 22.49 8.34 41.74
CA LEU A 381 23.16 7.95 40.51
C LEU A 381 22.20 7.22 39.56
N LYS A 382 21.43 6.26 40.08
CA LYS A 382 20.44 5.50 39.30
C LYS A 382 19.37 6.42 38.71
N ASN A 383 18.87 7.37 39.49
CA ASN A 383 17.89 8.36 39.04
C ASN A 383 18.47 9.27 37.96
N ALA A 384 19.70 9.78 38.15
CA ALA A 384 20.38 10.58 37.14
C ALA A 384 20.61 9.80 35.84
N GLN A 385 20.97 8.51 35.91
CA GLN A 385 21.09 7.63 34.75
C GLN A 385 19.75 7.44 34.04
N ASN A 386 18.66 7.23 34.78
CA ASN A 386 17.32 7.15 34.21
C ASN A 386 16.92 8.46 33.51
N THR A 387 17.27 9.62 34.07
CA THR A 387 17.06 10.92 33.42
C THR A 387 17.84 11.06 32.11
N VAL A 388 19.05 10.48 32.01
CA VAL A 388 19.79 10.44 30.73
C VAL A 388 19.04 9.60 29.69
N VAL A 389 18.46 8.47 30.09
CA VAL A 389 17.67 7.62 29.18
C VAL A 389 16.44 8.36 28.68
N THR A 390 15.69 9.02 29.56
CA THR A 390 14.50 9.79 29.16
C THR A 390 14.86 10.98 28.28
N ALA A 391 15.94 11.70 28.59
CA ALA A 391 16.43 12.80 27.76
C ALA A 391 16.86 12.32 26.36
N ARG A 392 17.53 11.16 26.26
CA ARG A 392 17.87 10.54 24.97
C ARG A 392 16.64 10.15 24.16
N ASN A 393 15.61 9.61 24.81
CA ASN A 393 14.33 9.34 24.14
C ASN A 393 13.69 10.64 23.61
N GLY A 394 13.83 11.74 24.35
CA GLY A 394 13.45 13.08 23.89
C GLY A 394 14.15 13.48 22.59
N VAL A 395 15.47 13.27 22.48
CA VAL A 395 16.23 13.52 21.25
C VAL A 395 15.71 12.66 20.09
N THR A 396 15.51 11.36 20.31
CA THR A 396 14.96 10.45 19.29
C THR A 396 13.59 10.91 18.80
N ASN A 397 12.72 11.36 19.70
CA ASN A 397 11.40 11.87 19.33
C ASN A 397 11.50 13.17 18.53
N ALA A 398 12.37 14.10 18.94
CA ALA A 398 12.62 15.33 18.19
C ALA A 398 13.20 15.05 16.79
N GLN A 399 14.09 14.06 16.66
CA GLN A 399 14.62 13.63 15.36
C GLN A 399 13.54 13.03 14.46
N LYS A 400 12.61 12.25 15.00
CA LYS A 400 11.45 11.75 14.23
C LYS A 400 10.58 12.89 13.70
N GLN A 401 10.40 13.96 14.49
CA GLN A 401 9.69 15.14 14.01
C GLN A 401 10.45 15.82 12.86
N VAL A 402 11.76 15.99 12.97
CA VAL A 402 12.60 16.53 11.87
C VAL A 402 12.45 15.68 10.61
N GLN A 403 12.48 14.35 10.74
CA GLN A 403 12.30 13.44 9.61
C GLN A 403 10.92 13.62 8.95
N ALA A 404 9.84 13.62 9.73
CA ALA A 404 8.49 13.82 9.20
C ALA A 404 8.33 15.16 8.47
N LYS A 405 8.93 16.25 8.98
CA LYS A 405 8.93 17.56 8.31
C LYS A 405 9.76 17.54 7.02
N GLN A 406 10.89 16.84 7.00
CA GLN A 406 11.72 16.68 5.81
C GLN A 406 11.01 15.88 4.70
N GLU A 407 10.27 14.83 5.07
CA GLU A 407 9.44 14.03 4.16
C GLU A 407 8.34 14.89 3.54
N ARG A 408 7.63 15.69 4.35
CA ARG A 408 6.62 16.65 3.85
C ARG A 408 7.21 17.67 2.87
N ILE A 409 8.39 18.23 3.17
CA ILE A 409 9.09 19.14 2.25
C ILE A 409 9.43 18.44 0.92
N THR A 410 9.86 17.18 0.99
CA THR A 410 10.22 16.40 -0.21
C THR A 410 8.99 16.14 -1.08
N GLU A 411 7.86 15.80 -0.46
CA GLU A 411 6.57 15.64 -1.12
C GLU A 411 6.13 16.95 -1.81
N LEU A 412 6.18 18.08 -1.11
CA LEU A 412 5.82 19.38 -1.66
C LEU A 412 6.75 19.80 -2.82
N LYS A 413 8.05 19.55 -2.70
CA LYS A 413 9.02 19.81 -3.78
C LYS A 413 8.74 18.95 -5.01
N LYS A 414 8.32 17.70 -4.81
CA LYS A 414 7.89 16.82 -5.90
C LYS A 414 6.63 17.35 -6.59
N LEU A 415 5.60 17.74 -5.84
CA LEU A 415 4.39 18.34 -6.41
C LEU A 415 4.69 19.62 -7.21
N ILE A 416 5.63 20.45 -6.74
CA ILE A 416 6.08 21.64 -7.48
C ILE A 416 6.86 21.24 -8.74
N ALA A 417 7.68 20.20 -8.71
CA ALA A 417 8.37 19.71 -9.91
C ALA A 417 7.37 19.13 -10.94
N ASP A 418 6.36 18.41 -10.45
CA ASP A 418 5.31 17.77 -11.25
C ASP A 418 4.29 18.80 -11.78
N SER A 419 4.34 20.06 -11.33
CA SER A 419 3.50 21.15 -11.84
C SER A 419 3.68 21.43 -13.33
N THR A 420 4.82 21.04 -13.89
CA THR A 420 5.01 20.95 -15.35
C THR A 420 4.70 19.53 -15.77
N ILE A 421 3.49 19.32 -16.29
CA ILE A 421 3.03 18.01 -16.76
C ILE A 421 3.78 17.66 -18.03
N LYS A 422 4.42 16.50 -18.03
CA LYS A 422 5.14 15.94 -19.18
C LYS A 422 4.56 14.59 -19.56
N SER A 423 4.64 14.23 -20.83
CA SER A 423 4.23 12.90 -21.28
C SER A 423 5.18 11.82 -20.76
N PRO A 424 4.72 10.76 -20.07
CA PRO A 424 5.57 9.64 -19.65
C PRO A 424 5.79 8.60 -20.77
N ILE A 425 4.98 8.66 -21.83
CA ILE A 425 4.97 7.71 -22.96
C ILE A 425 4.99 8.47 -24.30
N ASP A 426 5.40 7.79 -25.36
CA ASP A 426 5.15 8.24 -26.72
C ASP A 426 3.69 7.90 -27.07
N GLY A 427 2.94 8.83 -27.67
CA GLY A 427 1.52 8.61 -27.95
C GLY A 427 0.81 9.86 -28.46
N VAL A 428 -0.52 9.83 -28.39
CA VAL A 428 -1.40 10.91 -28.83
C VAL A 428 -2.21 11.44 -27.65
N VAL A 429 -2.45 12.75 -27.61
CA VAL A 429 -3.33 13.39 -26.62
C VAL A 429 -4.78 13.03 -26.93
N VAL A 430 -5.38 12.19 -26.08
CA VAL A 430 -6.76 11.69 -26.24
C VAL A 430 -7.79 12.66 -25.66
N SER A 431 -7.45 13.28 -24.53
CA SER A 431 -8.33 14.22 -23.84
C SER A 431 -7.51 15.30 -23.16
N LEU A 432 -8.03 16.51 -23.19
CA LEU A 432 -7.45 17.71 -22.59
C LEU A 432 -8.56 18.47 -21.88
N ASN A 433 -8.55 18.41 -20.55
CA ASN A 433 -9.55 19.06 -19.69
C ASN A 433 -9.05 20.39 -19.09
N ALA A 434 -7.80 20.76 -19.38
CA ALA A 434 -7.19 22.00 -18.89
C ALA A 434 -7.33 23.14 -19.90
N TYR A 435 -7.67 24.34 -19.40
CA TYR A 435 -7.61 25.59 -20.16
C TYR A 435 -6.84 26.66 -19.36
N THR A 436 -6.24 27.62 -20.07
CA THR A 436 -5.44 28.69 -19.45
C THR A 436 -6.28 29.51 -18.45
N GLU A 437 -5.65 29.95 -17.36
CA GLU A 437 -6.28 30.67 -16.22
C GLU A 437 -7.33 29.86 -15.44
N GLN A 438 -7.40 28.54 -15.64
CA GLN A 438 -8.25 27.66 -14.83
C GLN A 438 -7.60 27.33 -13.49
N ASP A 439 -8.37 27.43 -12.40
CA ASP A 439 -7.97 26.85 -11.12
C ASP A 439 -8.30 25.35 -11.08
N VAL A 440 -7.30 24.54 -10.78
CA VAL A 440 -7.40 23.07 -10.72
C VAL A 440 -7.24 22.60 -9.27
N GLY A 441 -8.13 21.68 -8.86
CA GLY A 441 -8.17 21.12 -7.51
C GLY A 441 -7.47 19.76 -7.34
N GLY A 442 -6.96 19.18 -8.42
CA GLY A 442 -6.23 17.90 -8.42
C GLY A 442 -7.11 16.64 -8.41
N THR A 443 -8.44 16.75 -8.50
CA THR A 443 -9.34 15.57 -8.47
C THR A 443 -9.46 14.88 -9.83
N GLU A 444 -9.42 15.66 -10.91
CA GLU A 444 -9.60 15.18 -12.27
C GLU A 444 -8.29 15.27 -13.06
N PRO A 445 -8.04 14.33 -13.98
CA PRO A 445 -6.90 14.42 -14.87
C PRO A 445 -7.05 15.61 -15.83
N LEU A 446 -5.95 16.34 -16.01
CA LEU A 446 -5.87 17.49 -16.90
C LEU A 446 -5.59 17.08 -18.35
N VAL A 447 -4.79 16.03 -18.54
CA VAL A 447 -4.41 15.51 -19.86
C VAL A 447 -4.40 13.99 -19.82
N VAL A 448 -4.87 13.37 -20.89
CA VAL A 448 -4.78 11.92 -21.09
C VAL A 448 -3.99 11.65 -22.36
N VAL A 449 -2.91 10.87 -22.23
CA VAL A 449 -2.08 10.43 -23.36
C VAL A 449 -2.22 8.92 -23.52
N ALA A 450 -2.37 8.45 -24.76
CA ALA A 450 -2.46 7.02 -25.05
C ALA A 450 -1.60 6.62 -26.25
N ASP A 451 -1.08 5.40 -26.22
CA ASP A 451 -0.36 4.80 -27.34
C ASP A 451 -1.38 4.19 -28.32
N LEU A 452 -1.51 4.78 -29.51
CA LEU A 452 -2.45 4.33 -30.54
C LEU A 452 -1.88 3.23 -31.47
N ASN A 453 -0.62 2.83 -31.28
CA ASN A 453 -0.02 1.76 -32.09
C ASN A 453 -0.37 0.36 -31.57
N ASP A 454 -0.81 0.26 -30.31
CA ASP A 454 -1.10 -1.00 -29.63
C ASP A 454 -2.51 -0.92 -29.03
N ILE A 455 -3.49 -1.34 -29.84
CA ILE A 455 -4.92 -1.27 -29.52
C ILE A 455 -5.43 -2.65 -29.18
N ILE A 456 -6.21 -2.71 -28.09
CA ILE A 456 -6.89 -3.90 -27.60
C ILE A 456 -8.40 -3.70 -27.67
N VAL A 457 -9.16 -4.78 -27.65
CA VAL A 457 -10.60 -4.75 -27.43
C VAL A 457 -10.89 -5.28 -26.03
N ASN A 458 -11.53 -4.45 -25.21
CA ASN A 458 -12.14 -4.87 -23.96
C ASN A 458 -13.49 -5.52 -24.30
N ALA A 459 -13.54 -6.84 -24.18
CA ALA A 459 -14.68 -7.68 -24.49
C ALA A 459 -15.41 -8.10 -23.20
N ASP A 460 -16.73 -8.11 -23.21
CA ASP A 460 -17.54 -8.68 -22.12
C ASP A 460 -18.02 -10.07 -22.53
N ILE A 461 -17.50 -11.12 -21.89
CA ILE A 461 -17.85 -12.53 -22.18
C ILE A 461 -18.94 -12.98 -21.22
N MET A 462 -20.01 -13.62 -21.71
CA MET A 462 -21.10 -14.09 -20.84
C MET A 462 -20.64 -15.25 -19.94
N SER A 463 -21.23 -15.36 -18.73
CA SER A 463 -20.90 -16.44 -17.79
C SER A 463 -21.21 -17.85 -18.30
N THR A 464 -22.09 -18.00 -19.29
CA THR A 464 -22.35 -19.29 -19.95
C THR A 464 -21.21 -19.73 -20.85
N ASP A 465 -20.46 -18.77 -21.39
CA ASP A 465 -19.53 -19.01 -22.49
C ASP A 465 -18.08 -18.96 -22.01
N VAL A 466 -17.82 -18.31 -20.86
CA VAL A 466 -16.47 -18.12 -20.28
C VAL A 466 -15.71 -19.44 -20.08
N SER A 467 -16.40 -20.55 -19.82
CA SER A 467 -15.78 -21.87 -19.63
C SER A 467 -15.11 -22.41 -20.91
N ALA A 468 -15.58 -21.98 -22.08
CA ALA A 468 -15.06 -22.39 -23.39
C ALA A 468 -13.96 -21.45 -23.91
N VAL A 469 -13.72 -20.31 -23.25
CA VAL A 469 -12.76 -19.30 -23.71
C VAL A 469 -11.43 -19.44 -22.98
N GLN A 470 -10.34 -19.45 -23.73
CA GLN A 470 -8.98 -19.52 -23.20
C GLN A 470 -8.04 -18.52 -23.89
N PRO A 471 -7.03 -17.98 -23.18
CA PRO A 471 -5.98 -17.18 -23.80
C PRO A 471 -5.33 -17.91 -24.98
N GLY A 472 -5.10 -17.20 -26.08
CA GLY A 472 -4.51 -17.70 -27.31
C GLY A 472 -5.52 -18.10 -28.40
N GLN A 473 -6.82 -18.14 -28.09
CA GLN A 473 -7.84 -18.40 -29.12
C GLN A 473 -7.90 -17.24 -30.14
N PRO A 474 -8.08 -17.55 -31.44
CA PRO A 474 -8.25 -16.53 -32.47
C PRO A 474 -9.62 -15.87 -32.33
N ALA A 475 -9.66 -14.58 -32.62
CA ALA A 475 -10.87 -13.77 -32.60
C ALA A 475 -10.98 -12.93 -33.87
N VAL A 476 -12.17 -12.91 -34.45
CA VAL A 476 -12.53 -12.01 -35.56
C VAL A 476 -13.43 -10.93 -34.99
N MET A 477 -13.12 -9.68 -35.31
CA MET A 477 -13.77 -8.52 -34.77
C MET A 477 -14.33 -7.69 -35.92
N THR A 478 -15.56 -7.24 -35.80
CA THR A 478 -16.24 -6.41 -36.78
C THR A 478 -16.56 -5.07 -36.15
N MET A 479 -16.04 -4.01 -36.76
CA MET A 479 -16.25 -2.64 -36.32
C MET A 479 -16.99 -1.87 -37.42
N TYR A 480 -18.05 -1.15 -37.03
CA TYR A 480 -18.79 -0.29 -37.95
C TYR A 480 -18.19 1.13 -37.90
N THR A 481 -17.57 1.53 -38.99
CA THR A 481 -16.99 2.87 -39.16
C THR A 481 -17.84 3.70 -40.13
N ASN A 482 -17.60 5.00 -40.18
CA ASN A 482 -18.31 5.90 -41.11
C ASN A 482 -18.07 5.52 -42.59
N ASP A 483 -16.96 4.84 -42.88
CA ASP A 483 -16.55 4.45 -44.23
C ASP A 483 -16.94 3.00 -44.59
N GLY A 484 -17.68 2.32 -43.69
CA GLY A 484 -18.18 0.95 -43.87
C GLY A 484 -17.77 0.02 -42.74
N THR A 485 -17.90 -1.28 -42.99
CA THR A 485 -17.56 -2.34 -42.03
C THR A 485 -16.09 -2.69 -42.15
N LEU A 486 -15.34 -2.61 -41.03
CA LEU A 486 -13.95 -3.02 -40.93
C LEU A 486 -13.85 -4.33 -40.15
N THR A 487 -13.29 -5.36 -40.77
CA THR A 487 -12.99 -6.64 -40.12
C THR A 487 -11.54 -6.65 -39.64
N LEU A 488 -11.34 -6.93 -38.36
CA LEU A 488 -10.07 -7.02 -37.67
C LEU A 488 -9.87 -8.47 -37.21
N THR A 489 -8.64 -8.96 -37.22
CA THR A 489 -8.28 -10.23 -36.60
C THR A 489 -7.46 -9.98 -35.35
N GLY A 490 -7.47 -10.95 -34.43
CA GLY A 490 -6.74 -10.84 -33.19
C GLY A 490 -6.73 -12.15 -32.42
N THR A 491 -6.19 -12.08 -31.21
CA THR A 491 -6.12 -13.22 -30.28
C THR A 491 -6.55 -12.82 -28.89
N VAL A 492 -7.19 -13.73 -28.17
CA VAL A 492 -7.56 -13.52 -26.76
C VAL A 492 -6.29 -13.47 -25.93
N GLU A 493 -5.98 -12.31 -25.33
CA GLU A 493 -4.79 -12.11 -24.51
C GLU A 493 -5.03 -12.56 -23.07
N SER A 494 -6.18 -12.20 -22.50
CA SER A 494 -6.52 -12.57 -21.12
C SER A 494 -8.02 -12.51 -20.84
N ILE A 495 -8.43 -13.20 -19.78
CA ILE A 495 -9.81 -13.22 -19.28
C ILE A 495 -9.74 -13.03 -17.77
N ALA A 496 -10.54 -12.12 -17.23
CA ALA A 496 -10.61 -11.88 -15.81
C ALA A 496 -11.21 -13.10 -15.07
N LEU A 497 -10.71 -13.38 -13.87
CA LEU A 497 -11.24 -14.44 -13.02
C LEU A 497 -12.47 -14.00 -12.22
N GLU A 498 -12.66 -12.69 -12.07
CA GLU A 498 -13.78 -12.11 -11.35
C GLU A 498 -14.83 -11.60 -12.34
N PRO A 499 -16.09 -12.04 -12.23
CA PRO A 499 -17.16 -11.52 -13.05
C PRO A 499 -17.51 -10.09 -12.63
N THR A 500 -17.81 -9.25 -13.62
CA THR A 500 -18.48 -7.97 -13.42
C THR A 500 -19.99 -8.17 -13.46
N GLN A 501 -20.68 -7.71 -12.41
CA GLN A 501 -22.13 -7.65 -12.39
C GLN A 501 -22.58 -6.25 -12.78
N ASN A 502 -23.23 -6.12 -13.92
CA ASN A 502 -23.84 -4.85 -14.30
C ASN A 502 -25.11 -4.63 -13.47
N ASN A 503 -25.00 -3.85 -12.39
CA ASN A 503 -26.12 -3.52 -11.50
C ASN A 503 -27.19 -2.61 -12.16
N ASN A 504 -26.98 -2.13 -13.39
CA ASN A 504 -27.94 -1.28 -14.11
C ASN A 504 -28.91 -2.06 -15.01
N GLY A 505 -28.67 -3.36 -15.26
CA GLY A 505 -29.64 -4.18 -15.96
C GLY A 505 -30.67 -4.73 -14.98
N GLY A 506 -31.95 -4.74 -15.38
CA GLY A 506 -33.05 -5.22 -14.54
C GLY A 506 -32.84 -6.65 -14.02
N GLN A 507 -33.71 -7.06 -13.10
CA GLN A 507 -33.74 -8.38 -12.46
C GLN A 507 -33.60 -9.50 -13.50
N GLY A 508 -32.39 -10.06 -13.65
CA GLY A 508 -32.07 -11.08 -14.66
C GLY A 508 -30.78 -10.87 -15.47
N SER A 509 -29.97 -9.83 -15.22
CA SER A 509 -28.71 -9.64 -15.95
C SER A 509 -27.69 -10.72 -15.58
N MET A 510 -27.21 -11.46 -16.59
CA MET A 510 -26.17 -12.48 -16.44
C MET A 510 -24.82 -11.81 -16.17
N ALA A 511 -23.99 -12.46 -15.37
CA ALA A 511 -22.64 -12.00 -15.08
C ALA A 511 -21.79 -12.04 -16.35
N THR A 512 -20.98 -11.00 -16.57
CA THR A 512 -19.97 -10.98 -17.64
C THR A 512 -18.57 -11.07 -17.06
N PHE A 513 -17.65 -11.66 -17.81
CA PHE A 513 -16.24 -11.74 -17.50
C PHE A 513 -15.48 -10.83 -18.46
N PRO A 514 -14.84 -9.76 -17.96
CA PRO A 514 -14.02 -8.91 -18.79
C PRO A 514 -12.87 -9.70 -19.42
N ALA A 515 -12.70 -9.59 -20.73
CA ALA A 515 -11.60 -10.17 -21.48
C ALA A 515 -10.90 -9.11 -22.32
N VAL A 516 -9.63 -9.36 -22.61
CA VAL A 516 -8.81 -8.50 -23.46
C VAL A 516 -8.46 -9.29 -24.72
N ILE A 517 -8.84 -8.75 -25.87
CA ILE A 517 -8.47 -9.28 -27.19
C ILE A 517 -7.42 -8.35 -27.79
N ALA A 518 -6.23 -8.88 -28.08
CA ALA A 518 -5.19 -8.15 -28.78
C ALA A 518 -5.49 -8.14 -30.28
N ILE A 519 -5.45 -6.95 -30.90
CA ILE A 519 -5.70 -6.79 -32.33
C ILE A 519 -4.38 -7.00 -33.09
N ASP A 520 -4.42 -7.74 -34.20
CA ASP A 520 -3.24 -7.88 -35.07
C ASP A 520 -2.90 -6.54 -35.74
N PRO A 521 -1.61 -6.22 -35.97
CA PRO A 521 -1.23 -4.96 -36.60
C PRO A 521 -1.82 -4.82 -38.02
N ILE A 522 -2.52 -3.71 -38.28
CA ILE A 522 -3.08 -3.39 -39.60
C ILE A 522 -2.31 -2.22 -40.20
N GLU A 523 -1.68 -2.44 -41.35
CA GLU A 523 -0.91 -1.39 -42.02
C GLU A 523 -1.84 -0.28 -42.57
N GLY A 524 -1.57 0.96 -42.17
CA GLY A 524 -2.17 2.16 -42.79
C GLY A 524 -3.57 2.54 -42.31
N GLN A 525 -4.11 1.90 -41.27
CA GLN A 525 -5.40 2.27 -40.67
C GLN A 525 -5.25 2.54 -39.17
N SER A 526 -5.53 3.77 -38.76
CA SER A 526 -5.63 4.16 -37.36
C SER A 526 -7.02 3.82 -36.81
N ILE A 527 -7.09 2.90 -35.86
CA ILE A 527 -8.33 2.54 -35.17
C ILE A 527 -8.56 3.56 -34.05
N SER A 528 -9.73 4.20 -34.01
CA SER A 528 -10.04 5.08 -32.88
C SER A 528 -10.39 4.26 -31.64
N ILE A 529 -9.94 4.72 -30.49
CA ILE A 529 -10.30 4.15 -29.18
C ILE A 529 -11.71 4.56 -28.77
N GLY A 530 -12.40 3.70 -28.03
CA GLY A 530 -13.78 3.90 -27.57
C GLY A 530 -14.86 3.54 -28.58
N MET A 531 -14.51 2.92 -29.71
CA MET A 531 -15.49 2.41 -30.68
C MET A 531 -16.03 1.05 -30.23
N GLY A 532 -17.32 0.80 -30.47
CA GLY A 532 -17.94 -0.50 -30.24
C GLY A 532 -17.52 -1.51 -31.30
N VAL A 533 -17.27 -2.74 -30.87
CA VAL A 533 -16.81 -3.85 -31.72
C VAL A 533 -17.66 -5.08 -31.42
N GLU A 534 -18.13 -5.76 -32.46
CA GLU A 534 -18.69 -7.11 -32.36
C GLU A 534 -17.56 -8.10 -32.53
N TYR A 535 -17.44 -9.11 -31.67
CA TYR A 535 -16.39 -10.11 -31.76
C TYR A 535 -16.97 -11.52 -31.90
N GLN A 536 -16.23 -12.37 -32.60
CA GLN A 536 -16.38 -13.82 -32.66
C GLN A 536 -15.08 -14.43 -32.16
N ILE A 537 -15.13 -15.17 -31.05
CA ILE A 537 -13.97 -15.94 -30.56
C ILE A 537 -14.17 -17.40 -30.95
N THR A 538 -13.23 -17.99 -31.67
CA THR A 538 -13.27 -19.41 -32.02
C THR A 538 -12.93 -20.25 -30.79
N THR A 539 -13.90 -21.00 -30.28
CA THR A 539 -13.75 -21.84 -29.07
C THR A 539 -13.14 -23.20 -29.38
N ALA A 540 -13.48 -23.78 -30.52
CA ALA A 540 -12.90 -25.00 -31.05
C ALA A 540 -12.89 -24.99 -32.58
N SER A 541 -11.90 -25.64 -33.18
CA SER A 541 -11.83 -25.86 -34.62
C SER A 541 -11.35 -27.28 -34.90
N SER A 542 -11.92 -27.91 -35.90
CA SER A 542 -11.48 -29.20 -36.43
C SER A 542 -11.32 -29.09 -37.94
N SER A 543 -10.09 -29.28 -38.41
CA SER A 543 -9.74 -29.25 -39.83
C SER A 543 -9.76 -30.66 -40.40
N ASP A 544 -10.39 -30.83 -41.57
CA ASP A 544 -10.51 -32.13 -42.27
C ASP A 544 -11.32 -33.17 -41.48
N CYS A 545 -12.40 -32.73 -40.82
CA CYS A 545 -13.28 -33.60 -40.06
C CYS A 545 -14.43 -34.14 -40.93
N LEU A 546 -14.88 -35.36 -40.63
CA LEU A 546 -16.04 -35.95 -41.30
C LEU A 546 -17.31 -35.31 -40.70
N MET A 547 -18.12 -34.68 -41.53
CA MET A 547 -19.29 -33.93 -41.08
C MET A 547 -20.56 -34.50 -41.69
N VAL A 548 -21.60 -34.52 -40.88
CA VAL A 548 -22.99 -34.72 -41.31
C VAL A 548 -23.83 -33.54 -40.85
N PRO A 549 -24.90 -33.16 -41.57
CA PRO A 549 -25.80 -32.12 -41.06
C PRO A 549 -26.34 -32.51 -39.69
N SER A 550 -26.40 -31.59 -38.74
CA SER A 550 -26.79 -31.89 -37.36
C SER A 550 -28.22 -32.44 -37.26
N SER A 551 -29.07 -32.21 -38.26
CA SER A 551 -30.41 -32.81 -38.37
C SER A 551 -30.40 -34.32 -38.65
N ALA A 552 -29.27 -34.90 -39.09
CA ALA A 552 -29.11 -36.34 -39.30
C ALA A 552 -28.79 -37.11 -38.01
N ILE A 553 -28.37 -36.42 -36.94
CA ILE A 553 -28.04 -37.03 -35.66
C ILE A 553 -29.34 -37.37 -34.91
N VAL A 554 -29.42 -38.60 -34.43
CA VAL A 554 -30.49 -39.11 -33.57
C VAL A 554 -29.88 -39.64 -32.28
N TYR A 555 -30.51 -39.39 -31.14
CA TYR A 555 -30.05 -39.88 -29.84
C TYR A 555 -30.83 -41.14 -29.46
N ALA A 556 -30.16 -42.29 -29.53
CA ALA A 556 -30.67 -43.58 -29.04
C ALA A 556 -30.28 -43.79 -27.56
N GLU A 557 -30.84 -44.83 -26.91
CA GLU A 557 -30.53 -45.14 -25.50
C GLU A 557 -29.03 -45.36 -25.23
N GLU A 558 -28.29 -45.82 -26.25
CA GLU A 558 -26.85 -46.12 -26.16
C GLU A 558 -25.95 -44.97 -26.62
N GLY A 559 -26.50 -43.83 -27.06
CA GLY A 559 -25.74 -42.65 -27.48
C GLY A 559 -26.21 -42.04 -28.80
N ALA A 560 -25.37 -41.18 -29.38
CA ALA A 560 -25.64 -40.60 -30.69
C ALA A 560 -25.57 -41.68 -31.79
N ALA A 561 -26.46 -41.59 -32.77
CA ALA A 561 -26.55 -42.50 -33.89
C ALA A 561 -26.97 -41.73 -35.15
N VAL A 562 -26.77 -42.34 -36.31
CA VAL A 562 -27.26 -41.83 -37.60
C VAL A 562 -27.93 -42.96 -38.37
N PHE A 563 -28.97 -42.62 -39.10
CA PHE A 563 -29.52 -43.54 -40.11
C PHE A 563 -28.65 -43.42 -41.36
N ALA A 564 -27.84 -44.44 -41.62
CA ALA A 564 -26.86 -44.44 -42.70
C ALA A 564 -27.08 -45.62 -43.65
N LYS A 565 -26.88 -45.38 -44.93
CA LYS A 565 -26.87 -46.41 -45.97
C LYS A 565 -25.45 -46.98 -46.12
N PRO A 566 -25.26 -48.31 -46.10
CA PRO A 566 -23.93 -48.90 -46.27
C PRO A 566 -23.33 -48.48 -47.61
N LEU A 567 -22.01 -48.25 -47.62
CA LEU A 567 -21.26 -47.98 -48.84
C LEU A 567 -21.20 -49.26 -49.69
N VAL A 568 -21.00 -49.10 -51.00
CA VAL A 568 -20.87 -50.22 -51.94
C VAL A 568 -19.45 -50.24 -52.48
N ASP A 569 -18.82 -51.43 -52.47
CA ASP A 569 -17.47 -51.61 -52.98
C ASP A 569 -17.41 -51.58 -54.53
N GLU A 570 -16.20 -51.65 -55.10
CA GLU A 570 -16.00 -51.65 -56.56
C GLU A 570 -16.66 -52.84 -57.29
N ASN A 571 -17.06 -53.89 -56.56
CA ASN A 571 -17.69 -55.11 -57.09
C ASN A 571 -19.22 -55.09 -56.94
N GLY A 572 -19.79 -54.07 -56.31
CA GLY A 572 -21.23 -53.96 -56.07
C GLY A 572 -21.70 -54.63 -54.78
N GLU A 573 -20.81 -55.02 -53.88
CA GLU A 573 -21.13 -55.60 -52.57
C GLU A 573 -21.20 -54.50 -51.49
N GLU A 574 -22.17 -54.60 -50.58
CA GLU A 574 -22.32 -53.66 -49.47
C GLU A 574 -21.22 -53.86 -48.42
N ILE A 575 -20.55 -52.78 -48.04
CA ILE A 575 -19.60 -52.74 -46.93
C ILE A 575 -20.43 -52.62 -45.65
N PRO A 576 -20.49 -53.66 -44.80
CA PRO A 576 -21.28 -53.60 -43.58
C PRO A 576 -20.66 -52.61 -42.59
N PHE A 577 -21.51 -51.90 -41.84
CA PHE A 577 -21.05 -51.10 -40.71
C PHE A 577 -20.44 -52.01 -39.63
N SER A 578 -19.47 -51.48 -38.89
CA SER A 578 -18.83 -52.22 -37.80
C SER A 578 -19.81 -52.58 -36.67
N GLU A 579 -20.81 -51.73 -36.46
CA GLU A 579 -21.84 -51.90 -35.46
C GLU A 579 -23.15 -51.28 -35.95
N THR A 580 -24.28 -51.90 -35.61
CA THR A 580 -25.62 -51.43 -35.97
C THR A 580 -26.57 -51.66 -34.81
N LEU A 581 -27.40 -50.67 -34.51
CA LEU A 581 -28.45 -50.77 -33.50
C LEU A 581 -29.78 -51.22 -34.13
N PRO A 582 -30.63 -51.94 -33.38
CA PRO A 582 -31.97 -52.24 -33.85
C PRO A 582 -32.77 -50.94 -33.99
N ILE A 583 -33.44 -50.78 -35.13
CA ILE A 583 -34.35 -49.65 -35.37
C ILE A 583 -35.60 -49.87 -34.47
N PRO A 584 -35.97 -48.93 -33.58
CA PRO A 584 -37.11 -49.11 -32.68
C PRO A 584 -38.44 -49.14 -33.42
N GLU A 585 -39.40 -49.85 -32.81
CA GLU A 585 -40.77 -49.94 -33.29
C GLU A 585 -41.46 -48.55 -33.25
N GLY A 586 -42.03 -48.14 -34.39
CA GLY A 586 -42.71 -46.84 -34.56
C GLY A 586 -41.99 -45.84 -35.49
N THR A 587 -40.84 -46.22 -36.05
CA THR A 587 -40.11 -45.45 -37.09
C THR A 587 -40.71 -45.63 -38.50
N GLU A 588 -42.02 -45.49 -38.65
CA GLU A 588 -42.74 -45.63 -39.94
C GLU A 588 -42.43 -44.45 -40.87
N GLY A 589 -41.30 -44.53 -41.60
CA GLY A 589 -40.88 -43.50 -42.55
C GLY A 589 -39.42 -43.57 -42.99
N ILE A 590 -38.62 -44.45 -42.39
CA ILE A 590 -37.22 -44.66 -42.77
C ILE A 590 -37.16 -45.73 -43.87
N PRO A 591 -36.52 -45.45 -45.01
CA PRO A 591 -36.38 -46.43 -46.08
C PRO A 591 -35.58 -47.66 -45.60
N PRO A 592 -35.93 -48.88 -46.07
CA PRO A 592 -35.32 -50.14 -45.60
C PRO A 592 -33.82 -50.26 -45.88
N GLU A 593 -33.27 -49.44 -46.78
CA GLU A 593 -31.84 -49.38 -47.09
C GLU A 593 -31.00 -48.62 -46.05
N PHE A 594 -31.62 -47.94 -45.07
CA PHE A 594 -30.89 -47.26 -43.99
C PHE A 594 -30.83 -48.14 -42.74
N GLN A 595 -29.64 -48.21 -42.16
CA GLN A 595 -29.37 -48.90 -40.90
C GLN A 595 -29.07 -47.85 -39.82
N LEU A 596 -29.49 -48.11 -38.58
CA LEU A 596 -29.15 -47.24 -37.45
C LEU A 596 -27.73 -47.57 -36.99
N VAL A 597 -26.81 -46.64 -37.19
CA VAL A 597 -25.38 -46.80 -36.89
C VAL A 597 -25.04 -45.92 -35.69
N PRO A 598 -24.53 -46.48 -34.59
CA PRO A 598 -24.04 -45.66 -33.47
C PRO A 598 -22.82 -44.85 -33.95
N VAL A 599 -22.77 -43.58 -33.58
CA VAL A 599 -21.67 -42.68 -33.94
C VAL A 599 -21.11 -41.98 -32.71
N GLU A 600 -19.80 -41.76 -32.73
CA GLU A 600 -19.15 -40.86 -31.77
C GLU A 600 -19.08 -39.48 -32.41
N THR A 601 -19.62 -38.48 -31.72
CA THR A 601 -19.71 -37.10 -32.24
C THR A 601 -18.63 -36.22 -31.62
N GLY A 602 -18.08 -35.31 -32.42
CA GLY A 602 -17.10 -34.31 -32.01
C GLY A 602 -17.74 -32.94 -31.85
N ILE A 603 -17.03 -31.90 -32.31
CA ILE A 603 -17.60 -30.54 -32.30
C ILE A 603 -18.82 -30.44 -33.22
N SER A 604 -19.75 -29.54 -32.90
CA SER A 604 -20.96 -29.30 -33.69
C SER A 604 -21.22 -27.81 -33.79
N ASP A 605 -21.54 -27.32 -34.99
CA ASP A 605 -22.05 -25.97 -35.21
C ASP A 605 -23.58 -26.00 -35.38
N SER A 606 -24.18 -24.90 -35.82
CA SER A 606 -25.64 -24.81 -36.02
C SER A 606 -26.18 -25.66 -37.18
N SER A 607 -25.31 -26.15 -38.06
CA SER A 607 -25.65 -26.80 -39.32
C SER A 607 -25.10 -28.22 -39.45
N ASN A 608 -23.91 -28.50 -38.92
CA ASN A 608 -23.17 -29.73 -39.07
C ASN A 608 -22.56 -30.22 -37.75
N THR A 609 -22.44 -31.53 -37.63
CA THR A 609 -21.82 -32.25 -36.51
C THR A 609 -20.67 -33.09 -37.02
N GLU A 610 -19.51 -32.99 -36.36
CA GLU A 610 -18.36 -33.85 -36.59
C GLU A 610 -18.64 -35.28 -36.14
N ILE A 611 -18.26 -36.25 -36.97
CA ILE A 611 -18.28 -37.67 -36.67
C ILE A 611 -16.85 -38.16 -36.50
N LEU A 612 -16.52 -38.62 -35.29
CA LEU A 612 -15.22 -39.20 -34.95
C LEU A 612 -15.17 -40.69 -35.28
N TRP A 613 -16.30 -41.38 -35.18
CA TRP A 613 -16.40 -42.82 -35.43
C TRP A 613 -17.82 -43.25 -35.83
N GLY A 614 -17.93 -44.33 -36.60
CA GLY A 614 -19.19 -45.04 -36.91
C GLY A 614 -19.53 -45.09 -38.40
N ILE A 615 -19.25 -44.02 -39.16
CA ILE A 615 -19.49 -43.94 -40.61
C ILE A 615 -18.26 -43.41 -41.36
N GLU A 616 -18.23 -43.61 -42.67
CA GLU A 616 -17.12 -43.19 -43.54
C GLU A 616 -17.51 -42.00 -44.44
N GLU A 617 -16.51 -41.39 -45.09
CA GLU A 617 -16.75 -40.36 -46.08
C GLU A 617 -17.53 -40.90 -47.28
N GLY A 618 -18.50 -40.12 -47.77
CA GLY A 618 -19.39 -40.54 -48.84
C GLY A 618 -20.60 -41.35 -48.37
N THR A 619 -20.68 -41.72 -47.08
CA THR A 619 -21.86 -42.40 -46.52
C THR A 619 -23.09 -41.50 -46.63
N THR A 620 -24.18 -42.04 -47.19
CA THR A 620 -25.44 -41.30 -47.28
C THR A 620 -26.22 -41.45 -45.96
N VAL A 621 -26.51 -40.32 -45.32
CA VAL A 621 -27.25 -40.24 -44.07
C VAL A 621 -28.65 -39.65 -44.29
N TYR A 622 -29.61 -40.06 -43.47
CA TYR A 622 -30.98 -39.59 -43.53
C TYR A 622 -31.20 -38.39 -42.59
N LEU A 623 -31.75 -37.29 -43.11
CA LEU A 623 -31.87 -35.99 -42.43
C LEU A 623 -33.10 -35.86 -41.53
N SER A 624 -33.92 -36.90 -41.40
CA SER A 624 -35.23 -36.82 -40.74
C SER A 624 -35.66 -38.14 -40.08
N GLY A 625 -34.81 -38.73 -39.23
CA GLY A 625 -35.27 -39.75 -38.29
C GLY A 625 -36.33 -39.15 -37.35
N PRO A 626 -37.33 -39.92 -36.86
CA PRO A 626 -38.38 -39.38 -35.99
C PRO A 626 -37.78 -38.94 -34.65
N GLN A 627 -37.48 -37.65 -34.52
CA GLN A 627 -36.94 -37.06 -33.28
C GLN A 627 -37.91 -37.23 -32.11
N ASP A 628 -39.22 -37.25 -32.39
CA ASP A 628 -40.28 -37.36 -31.39
C ASP A 628 -40.35 -38.76 -30.72
N LEU A 629 -39.91 -39.83 -31.37
CA LEU A 629 -40.00 -41.19 -30.80
C LEU A 629 -39.03 -41.42 -29.63
N TYR A 630 -37.88 -40.73 -29.65
CA TYR A 630 -36.87 -40.83 -28.59
C TYR A 630 -36.98 -39.70 -27.56
N ALA A 631 -37.67 -38.60 -27.89
CA ALA A 631 -37.98 -37.52 -26.94
C ALA A 631 -38.92 -37.98 -25.80
N GLU A 632 -39.84 -38.92 -26.07
CA GLU A 632 -40.72 -39.49 -25.02
C GLU A 632 -40.00 -40.47 -24.07
N MET A 633 -38.89 -41.09 -24.49
CA MET A 633 -38.11 -42.02 -23.66
C MET A 633 -37.03 -41.32 -22.80
N GLY A 634 -36.70 -40.06 -23.12
CA GLY A 634 -35.61 -39.28 -22.51
C GLY A 634 -35.99 -38.32 -21.38
N MET A 635 -37.16 -38.45 -20.75
CA MET A 635 -37.56 -37.65 -19.56
C MET A 635 -36.77 -38.04 -18.28
N GLY A 636 -35.44 -38.17 -18.38
CA GLY A 636 -34.61 -38.68 -17.30
C GLY A 636 -33.12 -38.35 -17.32
N VAL A 637 -32.61 -37.51 -18.24
CA VAL A 637 -31.20 -37.07 -18.16
C VAL A 637 -31.12 -35.55 -18.29
N ALA A 638 -30.83 -34.92 -17.16
CA ALA A 638 -30.46 -33.51 -17.09
C ALA A 638 -29.13 -33.31 -17.84
N VAL A 639 -29.13 -32.43 -18.83
CA VAL A 639 -27.91 -31.91 -19.46
C VAL A 639 -27.36 -30.83 -18.53
N GLY A 640 -26.14 -31.06 -18.03
CA GLY A 640 -25.34 -30.10 -17.28
C GLY A 640 -24.20 -29.56 -18.13
#